data_AF-A0A2N3I398-F1
#
_entry.id   AF-A0A2N3I398-F1
#
_cell.length_a   1.000
_cell.length_b   1.000
_cell.length_c   1.000
_cell.angle_alpha   90.00
_cell.angle_beta   90.00
_cell.angle_gamma   90.00
#
_symmetry.space_group_name_H-M   'P 1'
#
loop_
_entity.id
_entity.type
_entity.pdbx_description
1 polymer ?
#
loop_
_entity_poly.entity_id
_entity_poly.type
_entity_poly.pdbx_seq_one_letter_code
_entity_poly.pdbx_strand_id
1 'polypeptide(L)'
;MKLLIIHLGDIHLKSEEDIVLRRVEKITDTIKNNIHGYKSIFICVTGDIAFSGAEKQYNIAEKFFNNIKTELERYTTIPIHFIFVPGNHDCILKSDDQQISGELDVRNVLIQTIRKQDDSIATGLINNCTKIQSNFFKFEEKLTIVPLVNKDNVYKAFEFTFGNEKVLFLGFNTAWISTLPEKAGQLKFPLDLIPNICEDYSLVVSLQHHTFNWLEPNNSKHFINSISKTVDIILTGHEHVSDAKTVIDNNNSFTEFVDGGVLQESSRPELSEFNILNVDTINKRFNYQKLSWINDKYCKEQGITKDFSRYSKSSSKKLEFSSDFKAYLNDPSATFTHPHKDDITLDDLYIYPDLQEIGDDNSTASADNKSAKLLEDELPILKRVLITGEERSGKTTLLKNYTIKLFENGYIPILIKGKEISSTSIDEFVNVASNQFNKQFQNSENIIFDQLDYSKVFIIIDDLENISITNPKYKNRFFSNIKEYFQNIITTGDQAIKFQEFLSSSYVTFDDFKKYDLKAFGHLLQYKLIRQWHTIGLHDYISQEALTYKIDESMDTIKNVIGKNLVPAYPIFILTILQASESFTNRSKNVSSYGFYYELLLKDALYKVLREDDEIYLYFNILSEFAYFLYDEKLNNISKDNFEDFIDKYCEDYKITLNCEKIIKNLKKAHYFTDIEFLIEFRYSYIYYFFLASYMASNITSKEVLESLSFMCGRLHKVDYSNIIMFLTHLSNDSIVRDTLLKTANDLFPDVTAIELDGDVRDINSLSIKYTPLVFNPNHDVEKFREDQFQNQDNLENKSVATENDRSNQNGNKTNLEGEIQEELDFSSELNKAMKTMEIIGQIAKKHYGSIKGDDKSKLVLSTFKLGLRSLSYILSFFNDVNNYILSELKSKIKEKKIETKTEIETEAKTLLFNLYTIVCFIMIQKIGSSIGSPKLSQIYKEICEQNPINSYKLIRASVQLDSSTSLPISEIEKLYEEVKSNSLAKKTLQFLVLQHLNYYPISDYRIKQRLCDTVEIEWEEQRKLEVKSRDYKKSHNENRQ
;
A
#
# COMPACT_ATOMS: atom_id res chain seq x y z
N MET A 1 -9.40 -12.02 -39.57
CA MET A 1 -9.83 -13.05 -40.55
C MET A 1 -11.26 -13.50 -40.25
N LYS A 2 -11.98 -14.15 -41.18
CA LYS A 2 -13.25 -14.85 -40.89
C LYS A 2 -13.08 -16.37 -40.93
N LEU A 3 -13.48 -17.06 -39.86
CA LEU A 3 -13.48 -18.52 -39.71
C LEU A 3 -14.90 -19.02 -39.45
N LEU A 4 -15.21 -20.19 -40.02
CA LEU A 4 -16.47 -20.88 -39.79
C LEU A 4 -16.19 -22.12 -38.95
N ILE A 5 -16.77 -22.20 -37.76
CA ILE A 5 -16.70 -23.40 -36.91
C ILE A 5 -18.07 -24.06 -36.91
N ILE A 6 -18.14 -25.30 -37.36
CA ILE A 6 -19.31 -26.16 -37.29
C ILE A 6 -19.08 -27.07 -36.09
N HIS A 7 -19.86 -26.86 -35.04
CA HIS A 7 -19.75 -27.63 -33.80
C HIS A 7 -20.85 -28.69 -33.77
N LEU A 8 -20.42 -29.94 -33.90
CA LEU A 8 -21.27 -31.13 -33.84
C LEU A 8 -21.08 -31.78 -32.45
N GLY A 9 -22.17 -31.91 -31.69
CA GLY A 9 -22.18 -32.67 -30.45
C GLY A 9 -22.41 -34.15 -30.71
N ASP A 10 -23.14 -34.80 -29.79
CA ASP A 10 -23.22 -36.25 -29.69
C ASP A 10 -23.96 -36.90 -30.89
N ILE A 11 -23.41 -38.00 -31.44
CA ILE A 11 -23.87 -38.63 -32.70
C ILE A 11 -24.30 -40.09 -32.52
N HIS A 12 -23.60 -40.86 -31.70
CA HIS A 12 -23.92 -42.24 -31.37
C HIS A 12 -24.07 -43.18 -32.58
N LEU A 13 -23.13 -43.14 -33.53
CA LEU A 13 -23.17 -44.01 -34.71
C LEU A 13 -23.05 -45.48 -34.32
N LYS A 14 -24.06 -46.26 -34.69
CA LYS A 14 -24.24 -47.68 -34.39
C LYS A 14 -24.24 -48.55 -35.64
N SER A 15 -24.87 -48.10 -36.74
CA SER A 15 -25.07 -48.90 -37.95
C SER A 15 -25.25 -48.05 -39.22
N GLU A 16 -25.17 -48.67 -40.40
CA GLU A 16 -25.42 -47.97 -41.68
C GLU A 16 -26.89 -47.50 -41.85
N GLU A 17 -27.78 -47.86 -40.92
CA GLU A 17 -29.18 -47.47 -40.91
C GLU A 17 -29.45 -46.16 -40.13
N ASP A 18 -28.43 -45.62 -39.45
CA ASP A 18 -28.56 -44.42 -38.62
C ASP A 18 -29.03 -43.21 -39.45
N ILE A 19 -30.03 -42.51 -38.92
CA ILE A 19 -30.75 -41.47 -39.67
C ILE A 19 -29.86 -40.30 -40.07
N VAL A 20 -28.85 -39.97 -39.25
CA VAL A 20 -27.92 -38.87 -39.50
C VAL A 20 -27.12 -39.08 -40.79
N LEU A 21 -26.88 -40.33 -41.19
CA LEU A 21 -26.19 -40.65 -42.45
C LEU A 21 -26.97 -40.16 -43.67
N ARG A 22 -28.30 -40.10 -43.56
CA ARG A 22 -29.19 -39.57 -44.61
C ARG A 22 -29.35 -38.05 -44.53
N ARG A 23 -28.86 -37.42 -43.45
CA ARG A 23 -28.94 -35.97 -43.23
C ARG A 23 -27.71 -35.21 -43.70
N VAL A 24 -26.68 -35.88 -44.24
CA VAL A 24 -25.43 -35.24 -44.72
C VAL A 24 -25.73 -34.04 -45.63
N GLU A 25 -26.52 -34.23 -46.69
CA GLU A 25 -26.91 -33.15 -47.60
C GLU A 25 -27.67 -32.02 -46.89
N LYS A 26 -28.49 -32.36 -45.88
CA LYS A 26 -29.24 -31.36 -45.11
C LYS A 26 -28.35 -30.58 -44.15
N ILE A 27 -27.30 -31.20 -43.60
CA ILE A 27 -26.29 -30.50 -42.81
C ILE A 27 -25.54 -29.53 -43.73
N THR A 28 -25.06 -29.98 -44.89
CA THR A 28 -24.33 -29.12 -45.83
C THR A 28 -25.20 -28.03 -46.46
N ASP A 29 -26.49 -28.29 -46.71
CA ASP A 29 -27.48 -27.32 -47.21
C ASP A 29 -27.56 -26.05 -46.33
N THR A 30 -27.35 -26.18 -45.01
CA THR A 30 -27.39 -25.03 -44.09
C THR A 30 -26.21 -24.07 -44.26
N ILE A 31 -25.11 -24.57 -44.83
CA ILE A 31 -23.83 -23.86 -44.90
C ILE A 31 -23.53 -23.42 -46.33
N LYS A 32 -23.90 -24.21 -47.34
CA LYS A 32 -23.46 -24.03 -48.74
C LYS A 32 -23.66 -22.63 -49.31
N ASN A 33 -24.77 -21.97 -48.97
CA ASN A 33 -25.10 -20.65 -49.49
C ASN A 33 -24.36 -19.49 -48.80
N ASN A 34 -23.78 -19.74 -47.62
CA ASN A 34 -23.11 -18.73 -46.81
C ASN A 34 -21.61 -18.98 -46.68
N ILE A 35 -21.06 -19.95 -47.42
CA ILE A 35 -19.68 -20.41 -47.28
C ILE A 35 -18.63 -19.44 -47.84
N HIS A 36 -19.06 -18.45 -48.64
CA HIS A 36 -18.18 -17.49 -49.28
C HIS A 36 -17.64 -16.45 -48.29
N GLY A 37 -16.33 -16.21 -48.32
CA GLY A 37 -15.66 -15.17 -47.51
C GLY A 37 -14.96 -15.66 -46.24
N TYR A 38 -15.10 -16.95 -45.89
CA TYR A 38 -14.31 -17.57 -44.83
C TYR A 38 -12.91 -17.98 -45.33
N LYS A 39 -11.92 -18.03 -44.44
CA LYS A 39 -10.57 -18.52 -44.74
C LYS A 39 -10.41 -20.00 -44.53
N SER A 40 -11.16 -20.57 -43.59
CA SER A 40 -11.20 -22.00 -43.33
C SER A 40 -12.50 -22.40 -42.63
N ILE A 41 -12.85 -23.67 -42.76
CA ILE A 41 -13.99 -24.30 -42.11
C ILE A 41 -13.46 -25.36 -41.14
N PHE A 42 -13.81 -25.23 -39.87
CA PHE A 42 -13.46 -26.18 -38.83
C PHE A 42 -14.69 -26.96 -38.43
N ILE A 43 -14.69 -28.27 -38.62
CA ILE A 43 -15.72 -29.17 -38.12
C ILE A 43 -15.20 -29.73 -36.78
N CYS A 44 -15.70 -29.14 -35.70
CA CYS A 44 -15.37 -29.45 -34.33
C CYS A 44 -16.38 -30.45 -33.77
N VAL A 45 -15.94 -31.62 -33.34
CA VAL A 45 -16.81 -32.69 -32.84
C VAL A 45 -16.50 -32.98 -31.38
N THR A 46 -17.46 -32.72 -30.49
CA THR A 46 -17.28 -32.79 -29.03
C THR A 46 -17.74 -34.12 -28.43
N GLY A 47 -17.25 -35.24 -28.97
CA GLY A 47 -17.46 -36.58 -28.43
C GLY A 47 -18.70 -37.32 -28.89
N ASP A 48 -18.84 -38.53 -28.35
CA ASP A 48 -19.89 -39.51 -28.64
C ASP A 48 -20.15 -39.71 -30.12
N ILE A 49 -19.06 -39.94 -30.86
CA ILE A 49 -19.12 -40.21 -32.30
C ILE A 49 -19.70 -41.61 -32.54
N ALA A 50 -19.14 -42.60 -31.86
CA ALA A 50 -19.55 -43.99 -31.91
C ALA A 50 -20.56 -44.30 -30.80
N PHE A 51 -21.42 -45.30 -31.00
CA PHE A 51 -22.37 -45.75 -29.96
C PHE A 51 -21.69 -46.53 -28.82
N SER A 52 -20.58 -47.21 -29.09
CA SER A 52 -19.91 -48.07 -28.10
C SER A 52 -18.40 -48.25 -28.34
N GLY A 53 -17.77 -47.34 -29.08
CA GLY A 53 -16.34 -47.38 -29.40
C GLY A 53 -15.92 -48.53 -30.35
N ALA A 54 -16.86 -49.22 -31.00
CA ALA A 54 -16.54 -50.36 -31.84
C ALA A 54 -15.95 -49.91 -33.19
N GLU A 55 -14.96 -50.65 -33.72
CA GLU A 55 -14.27 -50.30 -34.96
C GLU A 55 -15.22 -50.12 -36.16
N LYS A 56 -16.26 -50.96 -36.27
CA LYS A 56 -17.27 -50.84 -37.33
C LYS A 56 -18.03 -49.51 -37.28
N GLN A 57 -18.27 -48.96 -36.09
CA GLN A 57 -18.95 -47.69 -35.90
C GLN A 57 -18.08 -46.53 -36.42
N TYR A 58 -16.77 -46.60 -36.18
CA TYR A 58 -15.83 -45.62 -36.72
C TYR A 58 -15.65 -45.72 -38.24
N ASN A 59 -15.77 -46.91 -38.85
CA ASN A 59 -15.80 -47.02 -40.31
C ASN A 59 -17.03 -46.31 -40.90
N ILE A 60 -18.17 -46.33 -40.19
CA ILE A 60 -19.36 -45.57 -40.57
C ILE A 60 -19.13 -44.08 -40.37
N ALA A 61 -18.55 -43.68 -39.23
CA ALA A 61 -18.18 -42.29 -38.95
C ALA A 61 -17.23 -41.72 -40.02
N GLU A 62 -16.22 -42.51 -40.43
CA GLU A 62 -15.27 -42.13 -41.47
C GLU A 62 -15.99 -41.83 -42.80
N LYS A 63 -16.92 -42.70 -43.22
CA LYS A 63 -17.76 -42.43 -44.39
C LYS A 63 -18.62 -41.18 -44.20
N PHE A 64 -19.23 -41.01 -43.02
CA PHE A 64 -20.11 -39.88 -42.72
C PHE A 64 -19.39 -38.54 -42.84
N PHE A 65 -18.25 -38.38 -42.16
CA PHE A 65 -17.48 -37.13 -42.19
C PHE A 65 -16.84 -36.89 -43.57
N ASN A 66 -16.37 -37.94 -44.25
CA ASN A 66 -15.90 -37.79 -45.63
C ASN A 66 -17.04 -37.36 -46.56
N ASN A 67 -18.25 -37.88 -46.40
CA ASN A 67 -19.40 -37.44 -47.20
C ASN A 67 -19.75 -35.96 -46.93
N ILE A 68 -19.71 -35.50 -45.66
CA ILE A 68 -19.87 -34.08 -45.33
C ILE A 68 -18.79 -33.24 -46.03
N LYS A 69 -17.52 -33.65 -45.92
CA LYS A 69 -16.39 -32.95 -46.53
C LYS A 69 -16.55 -32.89 -48.05
N THR A 70 -16.78 -34.02 -48.71
CA THR A 70 -16.97 -34.11 -50.16
C THR A 70 -18.16 -33.28 -50.62
N GLU A 71 -19.27 -33.27 -49.89
CA GLU A 71 -20.45 -32.47 -50.25
C GLU A 71 -20.18 -30.97 -50.08
N LEU A 72 -19.48 -30.53 -49.03
CA LEU A 72 -19.07 -29.13 -48.88
C LEU A 72 -18.05 -28.70 -49.95
N GLU A 73 -17.10 -29.57 -50.29
CA GLU A 73 -16.08 -29.33 -51.34
C GLU A 73 -16.69 -29.12 -52.73
N ARG A 74 -17.93 -29.56 -52.97
CA ARG A 74 -18.67 -29.22 -54.21
C ARG A 74 -19.02 -27.74 -54.32
N TYR A 75 -19.13 -27.03 -53.20
CA TYR A 75 -19.56 -25.63 -53.15
C TYR A 75 -18.43 -24.65 -52.76
N THR A 76 -17.30 -25.15 -52.25
CA THR A 76 -16.17 -24.29 -51.85
C THR A 76 -14.81 -24.95 -52.09
N THR A 77 -13.80 -24.12 -52.32
CA THR A 77 -12.38 -24.51 -52.32
C THR A 77 -11.66 -24.15 -51.01
N ILE A 78 -12.39 -23.58 -50.05
CA ILE A 78 -11.86 -23.22 -48.73
C ILE A 78 -11.46 -24.51 -47.99
N PRO A 79 -10.29 -24.54 -47.31
CA PRO A 79 -9.88 -25.70 -46.52
C PRO A 79 -10.92 -26.10 -45.47
N ILE A 80 -11.15 -27.41 -45.35
CA ILE A 80 -12.03 -28.01 -44.34
C ILE A 80 -11.16 -28.87 -43.42
N HIS A 81 -11.15 -28.55 -42.14
CA HIS A 81 -10.40 -29.25 -41.11
C HIS A 81 -11.35 -29.90 -40.12
N PHE A 82 -11.01 -31.12 -39.70
CA PHE A 82 -11.72 -31.80 -38.63
C PHE A 82 -10.92 -31.74 -37.34
N ILE A 83 -11.63 -31.55 -36.23
CA ILE A 83 -11.06 -31.54 -34.88
C ILE A 83 -12.00 -32.36 -34.01
N PHE A 84 -11.52 -33.51 -33.54
CA PHE A 84 -12.32 -34.47 -32.78
C PHE A 84 -11.80 -34.55 -31.35
N VAL A 85 -12.73 -34.67 -30.39
CA VAL A 85 -12.45 -35.20 -29.06
C VAL A 85 -13.39 -36.38 -28.79
N PRO A 86 -12.99 -37.39 -28.03
CA PRO A 86 -13.84 -38.54 -27.74
C PRO A 86 -14.78 -38.25 -26.56
N GLY A 87 -15.96 -38.88 -26.59
CA GLY A 87 -16.90 -38.94 -25.48
C GLY A 87 -16.89 -40.30 -24.77
N ASN A 88 -17.80 -40.48 -23.82
CA ASN A 88 -17.88 -41.70 -23.03
C ASN A 88 -18.39 -42.90 -23.85
N HIS A 89 -19.16 -42.67 -24.92
CA HIS A 89 -19.58 -43.70 -25.87
C HIS A 89 -18.48 -44.09 -26.89
N ASP A 90 -17.46 -43.26 -27.04
CA ASP A 90 -16.28 -43.57 -27.86
C ASP A 90 -15.32 -44.57 -27.17
N CYS A 91 -15.61 -44.89 -25.91
CA CYS A 91 -14.92 -45.86 -25.08
C CYS A 91 -15.56 -47.26 -25.21
N ILE A 92 -14.73 -48.29 -25.41
CA ILE A 92 -15.18 -49.68 -25.26
C ILE A 92 -15.32 -49.98 -23.76
N LEU A 93 -16.49 -49.75 -23.17
CA LEU A 93 -16.74 -49.95 -21.72
C LEU A 93 -17.40 -51.29 -21.38
N LYS A 94 -17.79 -52.05 -22.40
CA LYS A 94 -18.36 -53.39 -22.27
C LYS A 94 -17.92 -54.24 -23.46
N SER A 95 -17.47 -55.46 -23.19
CA SER A 95 -17.11 -56.43 -24.21
C SER A 95 -17.42 -57.84 -23.74
N ASP A 96 -17.89 -58.68 -24.66
CA ASP A 96 -18.06 -60.12 -24.42
C ASP A 96 -16.74 -60.90 -24.65
N ASP A 97 -15.71 -60.23 -25.16
CA ASP A 97 -14.35 -60.78 -25.27
C ASP A 97 -13.69 -60.86 -23.89
N GLN A 98 -13.28 -62.06 -23.48
CA GLN A 98 -12.71 -62.32 -22.16
C GLN A 98 -11.41 -61.54 -21.90
N GLN A 99 -10.60 -61.33 -22.93
CA GLN A 99 -9.37 -60.56 -22.80
C GLN A 99 -9.69 -59.08 -22.56
N ILE A 100 -10.59 -58.52 -23.36
CA ILE A 100 -11.01 -57.11 -23.23
C ILE A 100 -11.73 -56.89 -21.89
N SER A 101 -12.57 -57.84 -21.46
CA SER A 101 -13.24 -57.79 -20.15
C SER A 101 -12.24 -57.79 -18.99
N GLY A 102 -11.20 -58.63 -19.04
CA GLY A 102 -10.14 -58.62 -18.03
C GLY A 102 -9.35 -57.31 -18.01
N GLU A 103 -9.07 -56.73 -19.18
CA GLU A 103 -8.44 -55.41 -19.29
C GLU A 103 -9.34 -54.29 -18.72
N LEU A 104 -10.67 -54.39 -18.86
CA LEU A 104 -11.63 -53.46 -18.27
C LEU A 104 -11.69 -53.56 -16.75
N ASP A 105 -11.65 -54.77 -16.18
CA ASP A 105 -11.61 -54.96 -14.73
C ASP A 105 -10.35 -54.35 -14.12
N VAL A 106 -9.20 -54.59 -14.76
CA VAL A 106 -7.94 -53.96 -14.37
C VAL A 106 -8.07 -52.44 -14.48
N ARG A 107 -8.58 -51.91 -15.59
CA ARG A 107 -8.82 -50.47 -15.78
C ARG A 107 -9.72 -49.89 -14.69
N ASN A 108 -10.79 -50.57 -14.28
CA ASN A 108 -11.71 -50.08 -13.25
C ASN A 108 -11.03 -49.96 -11.88
N VAL A 109 -10.13 -50.89 -11.53
CA VAL A 109 -9.29 -50.78 -10.34
C VAL A 109 -8.34 -49.59 -10.45
N LEU A 110 -7.75 -49.37 -11.63
CA LEU A 110 -6.92 -48.18 -11.89
C LEU A 110 -7.75 -46.89 -11.73
N ILE A 111 -8.99 -46.84 -12.21
CA ILE A 111 -9.86 -45.65 -12.09
C ILE A 111 -10.20 -45.34 -10.63
N GLN A 112 -10.51 -46.36 -9.82
CA GLN A 112 -10.74 -46.15 -8.39
C GLN A 112 -9.50 -45.58 -7.68
N THR A 113 -8.32 -45.96 -8.17
CA THR A 113 -7.04 -45.45 -7.69
C THR A 113 -6.87 -43.99 -8.13
N ILE A 114 -7.11 -43.69 -9.40
CA ILE A 114 -7.05 -42.33 -9.98
C ILE A 114 -7.99 -41.36 -9.26
N ARG A 115 -9.23 -41.78 -8.96
CA ARG A 115 -10.22 -40.93 -8.26
C ARG A 115 -9.82 -40.55 -6.82
N LYS A 116 -8.91 -41.29 -6.21
CA LYS A 116 -8.43 -41.05 -4.83
C LYS A 116 -7.09 -40.32 -4.77
N GLN A 117 -6.41 -40.18 -5.91
CA GLN A 117 -5.14 -39.50 -6.04
C GLN A 117 -5.36 -38.03 -6.40
N ASP A 118 -4.33 -37.18 -6.25
CA ASP A 118 -4.34 -35.77 -6.64
C ASP A 118 -4.36 -35.59 -8.17
N ASP A 119 -4.33 -34.34 -8.67
CA ASP A 119 -4.60 -34.01 -10.09
C ASP A 119 -3.52 -34.45 -11.09
N SER A 120 -2.36 -34.95 -10.61
CA SER A 120 -1.27 -35.48 -11.42
C SER A 120 -1.44 -36.98 -11.67
N ILE A 121 -1.41 -37.42 -12.94
CA ILE A 121 -1.69 -38.81 -13.33
C ILE A 121 -0.55 -39.34 -14.21
N ALA A 122 0.04 -40.46 -13.80
CA ALA A 122 1.14 -41.08 -14.53
C ALA A 122 0.75 -41.50 -15.96
N THR A 123 1.61 -41.23 -16.94
CA THR A 123 1.40 -41.57 -18.37
C THR A 123 1.10 -43.06 -18.58
N GLY A 124 1.66 -43.96 -17.76
CA GLY A 124 1.34 -45.39 -17.80
C GLY A 124 -0.11 -45.71 -17.43
N LEU A 125 -0.71 -44.96 -16.49
CA LEU A 125 -2.12 -45.08 -16.14
C LEU A 125 -3.01 -44.49 -17.23
N ILE A 126 -2.61 -43.34 -17.80
CA ILE A 126 -3.30 -42.71 -18.93
C ILE A 126 -3.34 -43.66 -20.13
N ASN A 127 -2.20 -44.22 -20.52
CA ASN A 127 -2.11 -45.17 -21.63
C ASN A 127 -2.97 -46.41 -21.39
N ASN A 128 -2.97 -46.96 -20.17
CA ASN A 128 -3.83 -48.11 -19.85
C ASN A 128 -5.32 -47.75 -19.84
N CYS A 129 -5.70 -46.57 -19.35
CA CYS A 129 -7.10 -46.15 -19.29
C CYS A 129 -7.64 -45.71 -20.66
N THR A 130 -6.78 -45.21 -21.56
CA THR A 130 -7.14 -44.76 -22.92
C THR A 130 -7.11 -45.87 -23.98
N LYS A 131 -6.57 -47.07 -23.67
CA LYS A 131 -6.58 -48.24 -24.59
C LYS A 131 -7.97 -48.54 -25.18
N ILE A 132 -9.00 -48.30 -24.39
CA ILE A 132 -10.40 -48.53 -24.79
C ILE A 132 -10.90 -47.56 -25.87
N GLN A 133 -10.14 -46.48 -26.13
CA GLN A 133 -10.38 -45.49 -27.18
C GLN A 133 -9.45 -45.73 -28.40
N SER A 134 -8.77 -46.87 -28.49
CA SER A 134 -7.85 -47.17 -29.59
C SER A 134 -8.49 -47.06 -30.98
N ASN A 135 -9.77 -47.43 -31.12
CA ASN A 135 -10.50 -47.27 -32.37
C ASN A 135 -10.79 -45.80 -32.69
N PHE A 136 -11.10 -44.97 -31.68
CA PHE A 136 -11.24 -43.52 -31.84
C PHE A 136 -9.96 -42.91 -32.40
N PHE A 137 -8.82 -43.19 -31.77
CA PHE A 137 -7.54 -42.60 -32.19
C PHE A 137 -7.15 -43.00 -33.61
N LYS A 138 -7.36 -44.26 -33.99
CA LYS A 138 -7.15 -44.73 -35.38
C LYS A 138 -8.06 -44.01 -36.37
N PHE A 139 -9.30 -43.73 -35.99
CA PHE A 139 -10.26 -43.02 -36.81
C PHE A 139 -9.88 -41.55 -37.00
N GLU A 140 -9.54 -40.88 -35.90
CA GLU A 140 -9.15 -39.48 -35.90
C GLU A 140 -7.90 -39.24 -36.76
N GLU A 141 -6.89 -40.12 -36.65
CA GLU A 141 -5.65 -40.04 -37.45
C GLU A 141 -5.90 -40.06 -38.96
N LYS A 142 -6.99 -40.66 -39.43
CA LYS A 142 -7.32 -40.70 -40.86
C LYS A 142 -7.92 -39.39 -41.38
N LEU A 143 -8.63 -38.64 -40.54
CA LEU A 143 -9.40 -37.46 -40.95
C LEU A 143 -8.74 -36.13 -40.57
N THR A 144 -7.88 -36.13 -39.57
CA THR A 144 -7.21 -34.93 -39.07
C THR A 144 -5.86 -34.73 -39.75
N ILE A 145 -5.84 -33.99 -40.86
CA ILE A 145 -4.66 -33.82 -41.76
C ILE A 145 -3.94 -32.47 -41.50
N VAL A 146 -3.71 -32.10 -40.24
CA VAL A 146 -3.24 -30.74 -39.86
C VAL A 146 -1.97 -30.80 -39.01
N PRO A 147 -1.14 -29.73 -38.98
CA PRO A 147 0.08 -29.70 -38.18
C PRO A 147 -0.29 -29.73 -36.69
N LEU A 148 -0.01 -30.86 -36.05
CA LEU A 148 -0.21 -31.05 -34.63
C LEU A 148 1.02 -30.53 -33.88
N VAL A 149 0.80 -29.63 -32.92
CA VAL A 149 1.90 -29.05 -32.11
C VAL A 149 2.20 -29.95 -30.89
N ASN A 150 1.20 -30.66 -30.38
CA ASN A 150 1.36 -31.62 -29.28
C ASN A 150 0.35 -32.79 -29.38
N LYS A 151 0.79 -34.01 -29.07
CA LYS A 151 0.00 -35.25 -29.14
C LYS A 151 0.07 -36.06 -27.85
N ASP A 152 -1.07 -36.22 -27.19
CA ASP A 152 -1.33 -37.26 -26.21
C ASP A 152 -2.71 -37.90 -26.51
N ASN A 153 -3.01 -39.03 -25.89
CA ASN A 153 -4.33 -39.64 -25.90
C ASN A 153 -5.36 -38.84 -25.09
N VAL A 154 -4.92 -37.99 -24.14
CA VAL A 154 -5.83 -37.15 -23.34
C VAL A 154 -5.87 -35.67 -23.71
N TYR A 155 -4.85 -35.18 -24.42
CA TYR A 155 -4.73 -33.78 -24.83
C TYR A 155 -4.10 -33.63 -26.23
N LYS A 156 -4.64 -32.73 -27.06
CA LYS A 156 -4.13 -32.43 -28.41
C LYS A 156 -4.19 -30.94 -28.73
N ALA A 157 -3.18 -30.42 -29.42
CA ALA A 157 -3.13 -29.03 -29.90
C ALA A 157 -2.95 -28.95 -31.41
N PHE A 158 -3.82 -28.20 -32.07
CA PHE A 158 -3.83 -28.00 -33.52
C PHE A 158 -3.63 -26.51 -33.84
N GLU A 159 -2.51 -26.17 -34.47
CA GLU A 159 -2.19 -24.80 -34.85
C GLU A 159 -2.43 -24.56 -36.34
N PHE A 160 -3.09 -23.45 -36.65
CA PHE A 160 -3.40 -23.02 -38.01
C PHE A 160 -2.93 -21.59 -38.23
N THR A 161 -2.15 -21.40 -39.30
CA THR A 161 -1.57 -20.09 -39.63
C THR A 161 -2.21 -19.54 -40.90
N PHE A 162 -2.74 -18.32 -40.80
CA PHE A 162 -3.39 -17.60 -41.90
C PHE A 162 -2.71 -16.24 -42.12
N GLY A 163 -1.65 -16.23 -42.92
CA GLY A 163 -0.79 -15.05 -43.04
C GLY A 163 -0.08 -14.78 -41.72
N ASN A 164 -0.38 -13.64 -41.08
CA ASN A 164 0.21 -13.23 -39.80
C ASN A 164 -0.65 -13.61 -38.59
N GLU A 165 -1.86 -14.15 -38.79
CA GLU A 165 -2.73 -14.60 -37.70
C GLU A 165 -2.51 -16.09 -37.42
N LYS A 166 -2.42 -16.47 -36.15
CA LYS A 166 -2.37 -17.87 -35.69
C LYS A 166 -3.64 -18.23 -34.93
N VAL A 167 -4.18 -19.42 -35.15
CA VAL A 167 -5.34 -19.95 -34.44
C VAL A 167 -5.01 -21.31 -33.85
N LEU A 168 -5.33 -21.51 -32.58
CA LEU A 168 -5.06 -22.75 -31.85
C LEU A 168 -6.36 -23.43 -31.44
N PHE A 169 -6.44 -24.73 -31.67
CA PHE A 169 -7.50 -25.57 -31.12
C PHE A 169 -6.92 -26.56 -30.11
N LEU A 170 -7.57 -26.71 -28.97
CA LEU A 170 -7.18 -27.59 -27.87
C LEU A 170 -8.24 -28.67 -27.69
N GLY A 171 -7.91 -29.93 -27.91
CA GLY A 171 -8.79 -31.06 -27.63
C GLY A 171 -8.47 -31.69 -26.28
N PHE A 172 -9.43 -31.70 -25.36
CA PHE A 172 -9.35 -32.34 -24.05
C PHE A 172 -10.27 -33.56 -23.99
N ASN A 173 -9.70 -34.76 -23.92
CA ASN A 173 -10.43 -36.01 -23.75
C ASN A 173 -10.86 -36.17 -22.28
N THR A 174 -12.05 -35.71 -21.95
CA THR A 174 -12.63 -35.84 -20.61
C THR A 174 -13.17 -37.25 -20.32
N ALA A 175 -13.28 -38.10 -21.35
CA ALA A 175 -13.87 -39.44 -21.29
C ALA A 175 -12.88 -40.58 -20.99
N TRP A 176 -11.60 -40.29 -20.86
CA TRP A 176 -10.54 -41.30 -20.74
C TRP A 176 -10.68 -42.24 -19.53
N ILE A 177 -11.39 -41.83 -18.46
CA ILE A 177 -11.77 -42.65 -17.30
C ILE A 177 -13.28 -42.86 -17.16
N SER A 178 -14.04 -42.65 -18.23
CA SER A 178 -15.46 -42.96 -18.24
C SER A 178 -15.72 -44.41 -17.82
N THR A 179 -16.81 -44.62 -17.10
CA THR A 179 -17.26 -45.92 -16.59
C THR A 179 -18.72 -46.15 -16.97
N LEU A 180 -19.16 -47.42 -16.94
CA LEU A 180 -20.56 -47.77 -17.18
C LEU A 180 -21.16 -48.42 -15.91
N PRO A 181 -22.16 -47.83 -15.23
CA PRO A 181 -22.73 -46.50 -15.49
C PRO A 181 -21.76 -45.37 -15.14
N GLU A 182 -21.91 -44.25 -15.84
CA GLU A 182 -21.18 -43.02 -15.53
C GLU A 182 -21.93 -42.21 -14.48
N LYS A 183 -21.20 -41.44 -13.67
CA LYS A 183 -21.76 -40.63 -12.58
C LYS A 183 -21.13 -39.25 -12.61
N ALA A 184 -21.96 -38.22 -12.58
CA ALA A 184 -21.51 -36.83 -12.46
C ALA A 184 -20.67 -36.61 -11.19
N GLY A 185 -19.72 -35.68 -11.26
CA GLY A 185 -18.77 -35.38 -10.18
C GLY A 185 -17.71 -36.45 -9.93
N GLN A 186 -17.55 -37.45 -10.82
CA GLN A 186 -16.58 -38.55 -10.63
C GLN A 186 -15.49 -38.63 -11.71
N LEU A 187 -15.59 -37.81 -12.76
CA LEU A 187 -14.53 -37.71 -13.76
C LEU A 187 -13.40 -36.83 -13.24
N LYS A 188 -12.24 -36.99 -13.87
CA LYS A 188 -11.03 -36.29 -13.48
C LYS A 188 -10.19 -36.05 -14.72
N PHE A 189 -9.79 -34.80 -14.94
CA PHE A 189 -8.86 -34.45 -15.99
C PHE A 189 -7.45 -34.27 -15.41
N PRO A 190 -6.41 -34.84 -16.03
CA PRO A 190 -5.02 -34.64 -15.62
C PRO A 190 -4.56 -33.21 -15.91
N LEU A 191 -4.57 -32.34 -14.89
CA LEU A 191 -4.35 -30.90 -15.06
C LEU A 191 -2.93 -30.54 -15.50
N ASP A 192 -1.96 -31.39 -15.18
CA ASP A 192 -0.55 -31.21 -15.56
C ASP A 192 -0.31 -31.24 -17.07
N LEU A 193 -1.28 -31.78 -17.83
CA LEU A 193 -1.22 -31.87 -19.28
C LEU A 193 -1.80 -30.63 -19.98
N ILE A 194 -2.39 -29.69 -19.24
CA ILE A 194 -2.89 -28.43 -19.78
C ILE A 194 -1.66 -27.55 -20.10
N PRO A 195 -1.43 -27.20 -21.38
CA PRO A 195 -0.28 -26.39 -21.75
C PRO A 195 -0.40 -24.98 -21.17
N ASN A 196 0.74 -24.35 -20.89
CA ASN A 196 0.78 -22.91 -20.78
C ASN A 196 1.05 -22.34 -22.18
N ILE A 197 0.06 -21.72 -22.82
CA ILE A 197 0.05 -21.35 -24.27
C ILE A 197 0.72 -19.99 -24.55
N CYS A 198 2.05 -19.99 -24.68
CA CYS A 198 2.94 -18.81 -24.56
C CYS A 198 2.83 -17.79 -25.68
N GLU A 199 2.40 -18.28 -26.83
CA GLU A 199 2.41 -17.56 -28.07
C GLU A 199 1.14 -16.73 -28.23
N ASP A 200 1.26 -15.64 -28.99
CA ASP A 200 0.15 -14.75 -29.29
C ASP A 200 -0.71 -15.33 -30.41
N TYR A 201 -1.76 -16.04 -30.04
CA TYR A 201 -2.76 -16.55 -30.98
C TYR A 201 -3.89 -15.53 -31.16
N SER A 202 -4.36 -15.37 -32.39
CA SER A 202 -5.52 -14.55 -32.73
C SER A 202 -6.85 -15.17 -32.26
N LEU A 203 -6.87 -16.49 -32.01
CA LEU A 203 -8.01 -17.22 -31.45
C LEU A 203 -7.53 -18.55 -30.84
N VAL A 204 -7.97 -18.89 -29.63
CA VAL A 204 -7.82 -20.21 -28.99
C VAL A 204 -9.19 -20.78 -28.70
N VAL A 205 -9.48 -21.96 -29.25
CA VAL A 205 -10.72 -22.69 -29.03
C VAL A 205 -10.41 -24.00 -28.32
N SER A 206 -11.08 -24.34 -27.22
CA SER A 206 -11.01 -25.66 -26.64
C SER A 206 -12.25 -26.50 -26.93
N LEU A 207 -12.06 -27.82 -26.97
CA LEU A 207 -13.09 -28.82 -27.16
C LEU A 207 -12.97 -29.85 -26.05
N GLN A 208 -14.11 -30.25 -25.49
CA GLN A 208 -14.23 -31.41 -24.60
C GLN A 208 -15.62 -32.02 -24.74
N HIS A 209 -15.79 -33.28 -24.37
CA HIS A 209 -17.12 -33.88 -24.38
C HIS A 209 -17.94 -33.48 -23.14
N HIS A 210 -17.46 -33.78 -21.94
CA HIS A 210 -18.20 -33.50 -20.72
C HIS A 210 -18.18 -32.01 -20.31
N THR A 211 -19.30 -31.51 -19.80
CA THR A 211 -19.40 -30.25 -19.06
C THR A 211 -18.73 -30.35 -17.69
N PHE A 212 -18.38 -29.20 -17.10
CA PHE A 212 -17.52 -29.15 -15.91
C PHE A 212 -18.12 -29.80 -14.64
N ASN A 213 -19.44 -29.97 -14.56
CA ASN A 213 -20.16 -30.64 -13.47
C ASN A 213 -19.94 -32.16 -13.44
N TRP A 214 -19.43 -32.77 -14.51
CA TRP A 214 -19.10 -34.20 -14.53
C TRP A 214 -17.76 -34.52 -13.88
N LEU A 215 -16.88 -33.52 -13.80
CA LEU A 215 -15.63 -33.62 -13.10
C LEU A 215 -15.84 -33.45 -11.59
N GLU A 216 -15.00 -34.11 -10.80
CA GLU A 216 -14.94 -33.91 -9.35
C GLU A 216 -14.79 -32.40 -9.04
N PRO A 217 -15.51 -31.85 -8.04
CA PRO A 217 -15.62 -30.40 -7.84
C PRO A 217 -14.31 -29.62 -7.75
N ASN A 218 -13.29 -30.14 -7.07
CA ASN A 218 -12.00 -29.47 -6.97
C ASN A 218 -11.26 -29.54 -8.32
N ASN A 219 -11.20 -30.73 -8.93
CA ASN A 219 -10.59 -30.92 -10.24
C ASN A 219 -11.25 -30.02 -11.30
N SER A 220 -12.58 -29.89 -11.26
CA SER A 220 -13.38 -29.01 -12.11
C SER A 220 -12.97 -27.54 -11.97
N LYS A 221 -12.90 -27.02 -10.72
CA LYS A 221 -12.49 -25.64 -10.43
C LYS A 221 -11.07 -25.35 -10.93
N HIS A 222 -10.14 -26.27 -10.69
CA HIS A 222 -8.76 -26.11 -11.14
C HIS A 222 -8.63 -26.23 -12.67
N PHE A 223 -9.42 -27.09 -13.31
CA PHE A 223 -9.46 -27.21 -14.76
C PHE A 223 -9.94 -25.90 -15.41
N ILE A 224 -11.08 -25.36 -14.95
CA ILE A 224 -11.63 -24.08 -15.43
C ILE A 224 -10.59 -22.97 -15.27
N ASN A 225 -10.00 -22.81 -14.08
CA ASN A 225 -9.01 -21.77 -13.82
C ASN A 225 -7.74 -21.88 -14.69
N SER A 226 -7.41 -23.08 -15.17
CA SER A 226 -6.23 -23.32 -16.00
C SER A 226 -6.50 -22.93 -17.46
N ILE A 227 -7.69 -23.27 -17.98
CA ILE A 227 -8.03 -23.02 -19.39
C ILE A 227 -8.66 -21.64 -19.61
N SER A 228 -9.42 -21.09 -18.65
CA SER A 228 -10.09 -19.78 -18.80
C SER A 228 -9.11 -18.61 -18.91
N LYS A 229 -7.85 -18.80 -18.52
CA LYS A 229 -6.78 -17.81 -18.67
C LYS A 229 -6.27 -17.66 -20.11
N THR A 230 -6.54 -18.64 -20.97
CA THR A 230 -5.91 -18.74 -22.29
C THR A 230 -6.89 -19.02 -23.43
N VAL A 231 -8.05 -19.61 -23.13
CA VAL A 231 -9.06 -20.01 -24.11
C VAL A 231 -10.12 -18.93 -24.29
N ASP A 232 -10.41 -18.62 -25.56
CA ASP A 232 -11.42 -17.64 -25.96
C ASP A 232 -12.81 -18.29 -26.08
N ILE A 233 -12.88 -19.52 -26.62
CA ILE A 233 -14.13 -20.27 -26.82
C ILE A 233 -13.95 -21.71 -26.31
N ILE A 234 -14.85 -22.17 -25.44
CA ILE A 234 -14.91 -23.53 -24.92
C ILE A 234 -16.13 -24.23 -25.52
N LEU A 235 -15.90 -25.29 -26.28
CA LEU A 235 -16.93 -26.14 -26.86
C LEU A 235 -17.10 -27.39 -26.00
N THR A 236 -18.33 -27.67 -25.54
CA THR A 236 -18.66 -28.90 -24.80
C THR A 236 -19.77 -29.73 -25.50
N GLY A 237 -20.02 -30.95 -25.03
CA GLY A 237 -21.14 -31.82 -25.45
C GLY A 237 -21.84 -32.45 -24.23
N HIS A 238 -22.35 -33.68 -24.37
CA HIS A 238 -22.85 -34.55 -23.30
C HIS A 238 -24.17 -34.17 -22.58
N GLU A 239 -24.48 -32.89 -22.37
CA GLU A 239 -25.75 -32.49 -21.72
C GLU A 239 -26.96 -32.59 -22.67
N HIS A 240 -26.76 -32.97 -23.94
CA HIS A 240 -27.75 -33.10 -25.02
C HIS A 240 -28.59 -31.83 -25.29
N VAL A 241 -28.30 -30.71 -24.62
CA VAL A 241 -28.96 -29.41 -24.74
C VAL A 241 -27.92 -28.41 -25.21
N SER A 242 -28.22 -27.70 -26.30
CA SER A 242 -27.36 -26.61 -26.74
C SER A 242 -27.69 -25.31 -26.01
N ASP A 243 -26.66 -24.69 -25.42
CA ASP A 243 -26.72 -23.38 -24.75
C ASP A 243 -25.41 -22.61 -24.98
N ALA A 244 -25.40 -21.30 -24.75
CA ALA A 244 -24.20 -20.48 -24.84
C ALA A 244 -24.17 -19.37 -23.76
N LYS A 245 -23.06 -19.28 -23.02
CA LYS A 245 -22.86 -18.28 -21.97
C LYS A 245 -21.49 -17.62 -22.04
N THR A 246 -21.44 -16.34 -21.63
CA THR A 246 -20.18 -15.59 -21.47
C THR A 246 -19.80 -15.53 -20.00
N VAL A 247 -18.55 -15.83 -19.69
CA VAL A 247 -17.97 -15.57 -18.36
C VAL A 247 -16.94 -14.46 -18.47
N ILE A 248 -17.01 -13.50 -17.55
CA ILE A 248 -16.08 -12.37 -17.45
C ILE A 248 -15.31 -12.56 -16.14
N ASP A 249 -13.98 -12.66 -16.21
CA ASP A 249 -13.13 -12.73 -15.02
C ASP A 249 -12.82 -11.33 -14.45
N ASN A 250 -12.21 -11.26 -13.25
CA ASN A 250 -11.84 -10.00 -12.60
C ASN A 250 -10.82 -9.16 -13.41
N ASN A 251 -10.22 -9.73 -14.45
CA ASN A 251 -9.30 -9.03 -15.36
C ASN A 251 -10.00 -8.57 -16.65
N ASN A 252 -11.34 -8.60 -16.71
CA ASN A 252 -12.16 -8.33 -17.90
C ASN A 252 -11.82 -9.22 -19.10
N SER A 253 -11.32 -10.44 -18.86
CA SER A 253 -11.14 -11.45 -19.90
C SER A 253 -12.47 -12.17 -20.13
N PHE A 254 -12.82 -12.37 -21.40
CA PHE A 254 -14.07 -13.01 -21.82
C PHE A 254 -13.78 -14.44 -22.27
N THR A 255 -14.53 -15.41 -21.74
CA THR A 255 -14.55 -16.77 -22.27
C THR A 255 -15.99 -17.14 -22.63
N GLU A 256 -16.20 -17.52 -23.89
CA GLU A 256 -17.50 -18.02 -24.37
C GLU A 256 -17.56 -19.53 -24.17
N PHE A 257 -18.60 -20.01 -23.49
CA PHE A 257 -18.91 -21.44 -23.36
C PHE A 257 -20.06 -21.74 -24.31
N VAL A 258 -19.90 -22.74 -25.17
CA VAL A 258 -20.90 -23.18 -26.14
C VAL A 258 -21.09 -24.68 -26.02
N ASP A 259 -22.27 -25.08 -25.57
CA ASP A 259 -22.62 -26.47 -25.35
C ASP A 259 -23.28 -27.05 -26.62
N GLY A 260 -22.82 -28.22 -27.04
CA GLY A 260 -23.26 -28.91 -28.25
C GLY A 260 -24.57 -29.64 -28.01
N GLY A 261 -25.54 -29.43 -28.90
CA GLY A 261 -26.73 -30.27 -28.93
C GLY A 261 -26.44 -31.67 -29.48
N VAL A 262 -27.38 -32.59 -29.27
CA VAL A 262 -27.30 -33.94 -29.82
C VAL A 262 -27.58 -33.93 -31.33
N LEU A 263 -26.60 -34.31 -32.15
CA LEU A 263 -26.77 -34.39 -33.61
C LEU A 263 -27.67 -35.57 -33.99
N GLN A 264 -27.61 -36.67 -33.24
CA GLN A 264 -28.51 -37.81 -33.39
C GLN A 264 -28.83 -38.44 -32.03
N GLU A 265 -30.10 -38.31 -31.63
CA GLU A 265 -30.61 -38.94 -30.41
C GLU A 265 -31.17 -40.34 -30.73
N SER A 266 -30.57 -41.36 -30.14
CA SER A 266 -30.90 -42.78 -30.41
C SER A 266 -32.35 -43.12 -30.09
N SER A 267 -32.93 -42.47 -29.08
CA SER A 267 -34.30 -42.71 -28.62
C SER A 267 -35.36 -41.85 -29.32
N ARG A 268 -34.94 -40.75 -29.95
CA ARG A 268 -35.79 -39.73 -30.58
C ARG A 268 -35.13 -39.20 -31.85
N PRO A 269 -35.19 -39.94 -32.97
CA PRO A 269 -34.52 -39.58 -34.22
C PRO A 269 -34.92 -38.21 -34.79
N GLU A 270 -36.07 -37.67 -34.39
CA GLU A 270 -36.54 -36.33 -34.71
C GLU A 270 -35.74 -35.21 -34.03
N LEU A 271 -35.07 -35.49 -32.91
CA LEU A 271 -34.18 -34.55 -32.22
C LEU A 271 -32.80 -34.61 -32.84
N SER A 272 -32.36 -33.48 -33.38
CA SER A 272 -31.09 -33.36 -34.06
C SER A 272 -30.71 -31.90 -34.16
N GLU A 273 -29.62 -31.53 -33.50
CA GLU A 273 -29.19 -30.16 -33.35
C GLU A 273 -27.68 -30.05 -33.55
N PHE A 274 -27.23 -28.90 -34.07
CA PHE A 274 -25.82 -28.55 -34.11
C PHE A 274 -25.62 -27.04 -34.19
N ASN A 275 -24.39 -26.59 -33.98
CA ASN A 275 -24.07 -25.17 -33.88
C ASN A 275 -23.19 -24.71 -35.05
N ILE A 276 -23.41 -23.47 -35.48
CA ILE A 276 -22.53 -22.74 -36.39
C ILE A 276 -22.02 -21.49 -35.67
N LEU A 277 -20.70 -21.37 -35.58
CA LEU A 277 -20.02 -20.23 -35.00
C LEU A 277 -19.25 -19.50 -36.11
N ASN A 278 -19.57 -18.22 -36.30
CA ASN A 278 -18.89 -17.34 -37.23
C ASN A 278 -17.94 -16.44 -36.44
N VAL A 279 -16.64 -16.63 -36.62
CA VAL A 279 -15.61 -15.89 -35.88
C VAL A 279 -14.89 -14.93 -36.81
N ASP A 280 -14.97 -13.64 -36.54
CA ASP A 280 -14.21 -12.59 -37.20
C ASP A 280 -13.14 -12.06 -36.25
N THR A 281 -11.92 -12.58 -36.37
CA THR A 281 -10.77 -12.21 -35.52
C THR A 281 -10.26 -10.78 -35.79
N ILE A 282 -10.54 -10.19 -36.96
CA ILE A 282 -10.15 -8.79 -37.26
C ILE A 282 -11.11 -7.84 -36.56
N ASN A 283 -12.41 -8.04 -36.78
CA ASN A 283 -13.44 -7.18 -36.20
C ASN A 283 -13.78 -7.57 -34.75
N LYS A 284 -13.12 -8.59 -34.20
CA LYS A 284 -13.36 -9.13 -32.86
C LYS A 284 -14.83 -9.50 -32.64
N ARG A 285 -15.46 -10.05 -33.66
CA ARG A 285 -16.89 -10.41 -33.65
C ARG A 285 -17.09 -11.91 -33.65
N PHE A 286 -18.03 -12.32 -32.83
CA PHE A 286 -18.47 -13.68 -32.67
C PHE A 286 -19.97 -13.76 -32.94
N ASN A 287 -20.41 -14.71 -33.75
CA ASN A 287 -21.83 -15.00 -33.92
C ASN A 287 -22.08 -16.50 -33.74
N TYR A 288 -22.95 -16.83 -32.81
CA TYR A 288 -23.41 -18.19 -32.53
C TYR A 288 -24.82 -18.39 -33.08
N GLN A 289 -25.02 -19.49 -33.80
CA GLN A 289 -26.31 -19.93 -34.34
C GLN A 289 -26.52 -21.41 -34.04
N LYS A 290 -27.60 -21.71 -33.32
CA LYS A 290 -28.11 -23.06 -33.14
C LYS A 290 -28.99 -23.46 -34.33
N LEU A 291 -28.86 -24.70 -34.78
CA LEU A 291 -29.72 -25.29 -35.81
C LEU A 291 -30.40 -26.54 -35.27
N SER A 292 -31.72 -26.61 -35.43
CA SER A 292 -32.52 -27.76 -34.98
C SER A 292 -33.31 -28.36 -36.13
N TRP A 293 -33.44 -29.69 -36.12
CA TRP A 293 -34.17 -30.44 -37.15
C TRP A 293 -35.67 -30.27 -37.01
N ILE A 294 -36.30 -29.66 -38.02
CA ILE A 294 -37.73 -29.40 -38.06
C ILE A 294 -38.24 -29.66 -39.48
N ASN A 295 -39.16 -30.61 -39.64
CA ASN A 295 -39.83 -30.91 -40.92
C ASN A 295 -38.85 -31.17 -42.08
N ASP A 296 -37.99 -32.19 -41.94
CA ASP A 296 -37.02 -32.65 -42.95
C ASP A 296 -35.91 -31.68 -43.37
N LYS A 297 -35.65 -30.67 -42.53
CA LYS A 297 -34.56 -29.70 -42.71
C LYS A 297 -34.06 -29.17 -41.36
N TYR A 298 -32.85 -28.64 -41.34
CA TYR A 298 -32.37 -27.88 -40.21
C TYR A 298 -32.82 -26.41 -40.31
N CYS A 299 -33.44 -25.91 -39.26
CA CYS A 299 -33.87 -24.53 -39.14
C CYS A 299 -32.96 -23.79 -38.16
N LYS A 300 -32.57 -22.56 -38.53
CA LYS A 300 -31.77 -21.69 -37.67
C LYS A 300 -32.66 -21.09 -36.59
N GLU A 301 -32.25 -21.21 -35.33
CA GLU A 301 -32.81 -20.41 -34.25
C GLU A 301 -32.21 -18.99 -34.27
N GLN A 302 -32.79 -18.06 -33.51
CA GLN A 302 -32.32 -16.67 -33.47
C GLN A 302 -30.91 -16.62 -32.88
N GLY A 303 -29.91 -16.36 -33.74
CA GLY A 303 -28.51 -16.31 -33.33
C GLY A 303 -28.16 -15.07 -32.50
N ILE A 304 -27.10 -15.19 -31.70
CA ILE A 304 -26.57 -14.11 -30.86
C ILE A 304 -25.25 -13.65 -31.47
N THR A 305 -25.11 -12.34 -31.70
CA THR A 305 -23.85 -11.71 -32.11
C THR A 305 -23.27 -10.94 -30.93
N LYS A 306 -21.98 -11.16 -30.63
CA LYS A 306 -21.24 -10.51 -29.55
C LYS A 306 -19.88 -10.04 -30.06
N ASP A 307 -19.34 -9.03 -29.39
CA ASP A 307 -17.92 -8.65 -29.51
C ASP A 307 -17.11 -9.48 -28.49
N PHE A 308 -15.90 -9.93 -28.84
CA PHE A 308 -15.00 -10.64 -27.92
C PHE A 308 -13.60 -10.00 -27.91
N SER A 309 -13.02 -9.79 -26.73
CA SER A 309 -11.67 -9.23 -26.60
C SER A 309 -10.75 -10.19 -25.85
N ARG A 310 -9.71 -10.68 -26.52
CA ARG A 310 -8.66 -11.51 -25.91
C ARG A 310 -7.61 -10.67 -25.18
N TYR A 311 -7.19 -11.17 -24.03
CA TYR A 311 -5.95 -10.81 -23.34
C TYR A 311 -4.96 -11.98 -23.48
N SER A 312 -3.82 -11.83 -24.15
CA SER A 312 -2.86 -12.94 -24.38
C SER A 312 -1.82 -13.05 -23.27
N LYS A 313 -1.69 -14.24 -22.65
CA LYS A 313 -0.75 -14.57 -21.55
C LYS A 313 -0.35 -16.05 -21.56
N SER A 314 0.95 -16.32 -21.51
CA SER A 314 1.59 -17.58 -21.06
C SER A 314 3.12 -17.44 -21.21
N SER A 315 4.06 -18.21 -20.61
CA SER A 315 4.09 -19.59 -20.07
C SER A 315 4.97 -19.75 -18.81
N SER A 316 4.57 -20.60 -17.85
CA SER A 316 5.29 -21.74 -17.20
C SER A 316 4.57 -22.14 -15.89
N LYS A 317 4.68 -23.39 -15.38
CA LYS A 317 4.37 -23.68 -13.95
C LYS A 317 5.43 -22.93 -13.16
N LYS A 318 5.05 -21.78 -12.65
CA LYS A 318 6.00 -20.87 -12.03
C LYS A 318 6.52 -21.53 -10.77
N LEU A 319 7.82 -21.37 -10.53
CA LEU A 319 8.38 -21.44 -9.18
C LEU A 319 7.39 -20.72 -8.25
N GLU A 320 7.15 -21.23 -7.04
CA GLU A 320 6.30 -20.58 -6.05
C GLU A 320 7.00 -20.57 -4.69
N PHE A 321 6.72 -19.59 -3.83
CA PHE A 321 7.20 -19.62 -2.44
C PHE A 321 6.58 -20.78 -1.66
N SER A 322 7.35 -21.41 -0.77
CA SER A 322 6.87 -22.42 0.18
C SER A 322 5.87 -21.81 1.17
N SER A 323 5.01 -22.62 1.80
CA SER A 323 4.01 -22.14 2.78
C SER A 323 4.64 -21.41 3.95
N ASP A 324 5.71 -21.99 4.51
CA ASP A 324 6.41 -21.45 5.67
C ASP A 324 7.11 -20.14 5.32
N PHE A 325 7.67 -20.05 4.12
CA PHE A 325 8.29 -18.82 3.66
C PHE A 325 7.25 -17.74 3.32
N LYS A 326 6.10 -18.08 2.73
CA LYS A 326 4.97 -17.16 2.56
C LYS A 326 4.50 -16.61 3.91
N ALA A 327 4.37 -17.45 4.93
CA ALA A 327 4.04 -17.03 6.29
C ALA A 327 5.10 -16.09 6.88
N TYR A 328 6.39 -16.41 6.70
CA TYR A 328 7.49 -15.53 7.12
C TYR A 328 7.51 -14.19 6.37
N LEU A 329 7.27 -14.19 5.06
CA LEU A 329 7.20 -12.97 4.25
C LEU A 329 6.03 -12.08 4.69
N ASN A 330 4.90 -12.68 5.10
CA ASN A 330 3.73 -11.97 5.59
C ASN A 330 3.71 -11.75 7.12
N ASP A 331 4.80 -12.07 7.82
CA ASP A 331 4.92 -11.85 9.26
C ASP A 331 5.39 -10.41 9.55
N PRO A 332 4.63 -9.60 10.29
CA PRO A 332 5.01 -8.23 10.66
C PRO A 332 6.17 -8.17 11.67
N SER A 333 6.69 -9.32 12.13
CA SER A 333 7.86 -9.45 13.01
C SER A 333 7.64 -8.90 14.43
N ALA A 334 6.38 -8.63 14.78
CA ALA A 334 5.90 -8.27 16.10
C ALA A 334 4.45 -8.75 16.27
N THR A 335 4.06 -9.06 17.51
CA THR A 335 2.69 -9.50 17.81
C THR A 335 1.78 -8.30 17.93
N PHE A 336 1.06 -7.98 16.86
CA PHE A 336 0.03 -6.94 16.87
C PHE A 336 -1.35 -7.54 17.14
N THR A 337 -2.16 -6.82 17.92
CA THR A 337 -3.56 -7.19 18.20
C THR A 337 -4.47 -6.06 17.75
N HIS A 338 -5.60 -6.41 17.14
CA HIS A 338 -6.56 -5.43 16.62
C HIS A 338 -8.01 -5.82 16.98
N PRO A 339 -8.89 -4.86 17.32
CA PRO A 339 -10.27 -5.16 17.74
C PRO A 339 -11.15 -5.82 16.66
N HIS A 340 -10.81 -5.63 15.38
CA HIS A 340 -11.64 -6.07 14.25
C HIS A 340 -11.00 -7.16 13.37
N LYS A 341 -9.83 -7.68 13.76
CA LYS A 341 -9.15 -8.77 13.05
C LYS A 341 -8.26 -9.56 14.01
N ASP A 342 -8.43 -10.87 14.06
CA ASP A 342 -7.72 -11.74 14.99
C ASP A 342 -6.22 -11.86 14.66
N ASP A 343 -5.90 -12.10 13.39
CA ASP A 343 -4.52 -12.25 12.91
C ASP A 343 -4.13 -11.06 12.02
N ILE A 344 -3.24 -10.22 12.53
CA ILE A 344 -2.65 -9.11 11.78
C ILE A 344 -1.43 -9.61 11.01
N THR A 345 -1.47 -9.44 9.70
CA THR A 345 -0.42 -9.80 8.75
C THR A 345 0.35 -8.57 8.30
N LEU A 346 1.52 -8.77 7.68
CA LEU A 346 2.31 -7.67 7.16
C LEU A 346 1.57 -6.93 6.05
N ASP A 347 0.84 -7.63 5.18
CA ASP A 347 0.03 -7.02 4.13
C ASP A 347 -1.02 -6.03 4.66
N ASP A 348 -1.52 -6.26 5.88
CA ASP A 348 -2.45 -5.32 6.53
C ASP A 348 -1.79 -4.01 6.97
N LEU A 349 -0.46 -3.99 7.10
CA LEU A 349 0.29 -2.90 7.74
C LEU A 349 1.35 -2.25 6.84
N TYR A 350 1.72 -2.90 5.74
CA TYR A 350 2.90 -2.50 4.97
C TYR A 350 2.70 -1.19 4.21
N ILE A 351 3.54 -0.21 4.53
CA ILE A 351 3.68 1.06 3.81
C ILE A 351 5.13 1.17 3.33
N TYR A 352 5.31 1.56 2.06
CA TYR A 352 6.64 1.81 1.51
C TYR A 352 7.34 2.94 2.26
N PRO A 353 8.53 2.69 2.85
CA PRO A 353 9.32 3.72 3.50
C PRO A 353 9.98 4.65 2.47
N ASP A 354 10.51 5.77 2.94
CA ASP A 354 11.34 6.66 2.13
C ASP A 354 12.83 6.28 2.22
N LEU A 355 13.52 6.46 1.10
CA LEU A 355 14.94 6.22 0.91
C LEU A 355 15.63 7.52 0.48
N GLN A 356 16.79 7.79 1.07
CA GLN A 356 17.70 8.82 0.60
C GLN A 356 18.87 8.18 -0.13
N GLU A 357 19.10 8.54 -1.39
CA GLU A 357 20.27 8.09 -2.14
C GLU A 357 21.54 8.78 -1.59
N ILE A 358 22.59 7.99 -1.38
CA ILE A 358 23.90 8.46 -0.93
C ILE A 358 24.80 8.53 -2.16
N GLY A 359 25.15 9.75 -2.61
CA GLY A 359 26.03 9.97 -3.76
C GLY A 359 27.52 9.83 -3.42
N ASP A 360 28.35 9.61 -4.44
CA ASP A 360 29.83 9.51 -4.31
C ASP A 360 30.52 10.88 -4.22
N ASP A 361 29.85 11.95 -4.64
CA ASP A 361 30.37 13.32 -4.57
C ASP A 361 29.71 14.09 -3.42
N ASN A 362 30.55 14.76 -2.61
CA ASN A 362 30.20 15.76 -1.60
C ASN A 362 29.51 17.02 -2.18
N SER A 363 28.74 16.91 -3.26
CA SER A 363 27.79 17.95 -3.61
C SER A 363 26.61 17.86 -2.64
N THR A 364 26.57 18.79 -1.69
CA THR A 364 25.46 19.10 -0.78
C THR A 364 24.18 19.56 -1.50
N ALA A 365 23.95 19.10 -2.73
CA ALA A 365 22.67 19.23 -3.40
C ALA A 365 21.72 18.21 -2.76
N SER A 366 20.73 18.71 -2.03
CA SER A 366 19.67 17.98 -1.35
C SER A 366 19.15 16.80 -2.19
N ALA A 367 19.63 15.59 -1.92
CA ALA A 367 19.02 14.39 -2.45
C ALA A 367 17.64 14.27 -1.82
N ASP A 368 16.60 14.64 -2.57
CA ASP A 368 15.21 14.49 -2.15
C ASP A 368 14.96 13.03 -1.77
N ASN A 369 14.25 12.83 -0.67
CA ASN A 369 13.80 11.50 -0.27
C ASN A 369 12.90 10.93 -1.38
N LYS A 370 13.14 9.68 -1.77
CA LYS A 370 12.37 8.95 -2.76
C LYS A 370 11.67 7.80 -2.08
N SER A 371 10.41 7.54 -2.43
CA SER A 371 9.72 6.34 -1.93
C SER A 371 10.47 5.07 -2.37
N ALA A 372 10.66 4.13 -1.45
CA ALA A 372 11.25 2.81 -1.74
C ALA A 372 10.51 2.06 -2.85
N LYS A 373 9.22 2.36 -3.05
CA LYS A 373 8.43 1.83 -4.15
C LYS A 373 9.07 2.08 -5.53
N LEU A 374 9.74 3.22 -5.71
CA LEU A 374 10.39 3.56 -6.98
C LEU A 374 11.56 2.63 -7.29
N LEU A 375 12.22 2.08 -6.26
CA LEU A 375 13.33 1.16 -6.49
C LEU A 375 12.86 -0.21 -6.97
N GLU A 376 11.62 -0.62 -6.76
CA GLU A 376 11.14 -1.95 -7.15
C GLU A 376 11.41 -2.28 -8.62
N ASP A 377 11.14 -1.30 -9.50
CA ASP A 377 11.34 -1.41 -10.93
C ASP A 377 12.81 -1.13 -11.34
N GLU A 378 13.56 -0.40 -10.51
CA GLU A 378 14.96 -0.05 -10.77
C GLU A 378 15.94 -1.14 -10.29
N LEU A 379 15.56 -1.99 -9.32
CA LEU A 379 16.41 -3.02 -8.73
C LEU A 379 17.12 -3.91 -9.78
N PRO A 380 16.45 -4.41 -10.84
CA PRO A 380 17.11 -5.15 -11.92
C PRO A 380 18.13 -4.38 -12.74
N ILE A 381 18.00 -3.05 -12.79
CA ILE A 381 18.90 -2.15 -13.52
C ILE A 381 20.11 -1.81 -12.64
N LEU A 382 19.88 -1.50 -11.37
CA LEU A 382 20.93 -1.13 -10.41
C LEU A 382 21.86 -2.31 -10.12
N LYS A 383 21.32 -3.54 -10.15
CA LYS A 383 21.96 -4.82 -9.85
C LYS A 383 22.47 -4.93 -8.40
N ARG A 384 23.27 -3.98 -7.92
CA ARG A 384 23.90 -3.99 -6.60
C ARG A 384 23.41 -2.83 -5.75
N VAL A 385 22.75 -3.13 -4.65
CA VAL A 385 22.11 -2.13 -3.78
C VAL A 385 22.43 -2.39 -2.32
N LEU A 386 22.90 -1.35 -1.62
CA LEU A 386 23.13 -1.34 -0.18
C LEU A 386 22.09 -0.42 0.47
N ILE A 387 21.26 -0.96 1.35
CA ILE A 387 20.25 -0.22 2.11
C ILE A 387 20.70 -0.16 3.57
N THR A 388 21.17 1.01 3.97
CA THR A 388 21.52 1.29 5.36
C THR A 388 20.32 1.87 6.11
N GLY A 389 20.31 1.74 7.43
CA GLY A 389 19.29 2.35 8.27
C GLY A 389 19.47 1.92 9.71
N GLU A 390 18.91 2.67 10.64
CA GLU A 390 19.01 2.32 12.06
C GLU A 390 18.30 1.00 12.38
N GLU A 391 18.52 0.49 13.59
CA GLU A 391 17.77 -0.64 14.10
C GLU A 391 16.26 -0.32 14.15
N ARG A 392 15.42 -1.31 13.83
CA ARG A 392 13.94 -1.19 13.78
C ARG A 392 13.37 -0.19 12.76
N SER A 393 14.20 0.35 11.88
CA SER A 393 13.76 1.23 10.78
C SER A 393 12.88 0.55 9.71
N GLY A 394 12.84 -0.79 9.70
CA GLY A 394 12.02 -1.56 8.75
C GLY A 394 12.80 -2.23 7.62
N LYS A 395 14.14 -2.30 7.70
CA LYS A 395 15.03 -2.94 6.70
C LYS A 395 14.58 -4.35 6.30
N THR A 396 14.42 -5.24 7.27
CA THR A 396 13.95 -6.63 7.04
C THR A 396 12.59 -6.66 6.35
N THR A 397 11.64 -5.86 6.81
CA THR A 397 10.29 -5.78 6.25
C THR A 397 10.30 -5.28 4.81
N LEU A 398 11.16 -4.31 4.49
CA LEU A 398 11.39 -3.86 3.12
C LEU A 398 11.94 -4.97 2.23
N LEU A 399 12.91 -5.75 2.72
CA LEU A 399 13.45 -6.90 1.98
C LEU A 399 12.43 -8.02 1.76
N LYS A 400 11.55 -8.29 2.74
CA LYS A 400 10.43 -9.24 2.57
C LYS A 400 9.53 -8.81 1.41
N ASN A 401 9.14 -7.53 1.36
CA ASN A 401 8.32 -7.01 0.28
C ASN A 401 9.04 -7.02 -1.09
N TYR A 402 10.31 -6.60 -1.15
CA TYR A 402 11.11 -6.72 -2.38
C TYR A 402 11.26 -8.17 -2.85
N THR A 403 11.36 -9.12 -1.94
CA THR A 403 11.37 -10.56 -2.27
C THR A 403 10.08 -10.94 -3.00
N ILE A 404 8.91 -10.53 -2.50
CA ILE A 404 7.62 -10.79 -3.16
C ILE A 404 7.60 -10.14 -4.56
N LYS A 405 8.01 -8.87 -4.66
CA LYS A 405 7.88 -8.06 -5.88
C LYS A 405 8.83 -8.49 -6.99
N LEU A 406 10.09 -8.79 -6.66
CA LEU A 406 11.05 -9.36 -7.60
C LEU A 406 10.54 -10.68 -8.18
N PHE A 407 9.91 -11.51 -7.34
CA PHE A 407 9.34 -12.76 -7.78
C PHE A 407 8.11 -12.61 -8.68
N GLU A 408 7.21 -11.68 -8.35
CA GLU A 408 6.08 -11.29 -9.20
C GLU A 408 6.56 -10.80 -10.59
N ASN A 409 7.71 -10.13 -10.62
CA ASN A 409 8.39 -9.63 -11.82
C ASN A 409 9.23 -10.70 -12.56
N GLY A 410 9.22 -11.96 -12.11
CA GLY A 410 9.84 -13.09 -12.81
C GLY A 410 11.31 -13.34 -12.47
N TYR A 411 11.85 -12.71 -11.42
CA TYR A 411 13.17 -12.99 -10.86
C TYR A 411 13.12 -14.10 -9.80
N ILE A 412 14.28 -14.60 -9.37
CA ILE A 412 14.42 -15.60 -8.31
C ILE A 412 15.16 -14.96 -7.13
N PRO A 413 14.44 -14.35 -6.17
CA PRO A 413 15.04 -13.74 -4.99
C PRO A 413 15.31 -14.79 -3.91
N ILE A 414 16.53 -14.78 -3.34
CA ILE A 414 16.95 -15.68 -2.26
C ILE A 414 17.38 -14.82 -1.08
N LEU A 415 16.58 -14.89 -0.01
CA LEU A 415 16.79 -14.10 1.20
C LEU A 415 17.68 -14.85 2.21
N ILE A 416 18.82 -14.28 2.57
CA ILE A 416 19.82 -14.91 3.44
C ILE A 416 20.08 -13.99 4.63
N LYS A 417 20.04 -14.52 5.85
CA LYS A 417 20.41 -13.74 7.05
C LYS A 417 21.93 -13.69 7.18
N GLY A 418 22.50 -12.52 7.48
CA GLY A 418 23.94 -12.31 7.62
C GLY A 418 24.61 -13.32 8.56
N LYS A 419 23.95 -13.67 9.67
CA LYS A 419 24.42 -14.68 10.64
C LYS A 419 24.64 -16.08 10.08
N GLU A 420 24.03 -16.42 8.94
CA GLU A 420 24.20 -17.71 8.26
C GLU A 420 25.48 -17.76 7.41
N ILE A 421 26.13 -16.60 7.23
CA ILE A 421 27.37 -16.45 6.47
C ILE A 421 28.54 -16.52 7.46
N SER A 422 29.33 -17.60 7.36
CA SER A 422 30.45 -17.88 8.27
C SER A 422 31.81 -17.98 7.60
N SER A 423 31.85 -17.95 6.27
CA SER A 423 33.06 -18.22 5.51
C SER A 423 33.23 -17.31 4.30
N THR A 424 34.49 -17.12 3.91
CA THR A 424 34.85 -16.37 2.70
C THR A 424 34.81 -17.21 1.42
N SER A 425 34.62 -18.53 1.53
CA SER A 425 34.58 -19.45 0.39
C SER A 425 33.32 -19.27 -0.43
N ILE A 426 33.48 -19.12 -1.75
CA ILE A 426 32.34 -18.99 -2.67
C ILE A 426 31.54 -20.28 -2.75
N ASP A 427 32.19 -21.44 -2.75
CA ASP A 427 31.52 -22.74 -2.81
C ASP A 427 30.63 -22.96 -1.57
N GLU A 428 31.12 -22.56 -0.40
CA GLU A 428 30.33 -22.62 0.83
C GLU A 428 29.15 -21.64 0.79
N PHE A 429 29.35 -20.44 0.23
CA PHE A 429 28.25 -19.49 0.06
C PHE A 429 27.19 -19.97 -0.94
N VAL A 430 27.59 -20.56 -2.06
CA VAL A 430 26.66 -21.17 -3.04
C VAL A 430 25.86 -22.30 -2.39
N ASN A 431 26.49 -23.12 -1.53
CA ASN A 431 25.77 -24.12 -0.74
C ASN A 431 24.76 -23.49 0.23
N VAL A 432 25.10 -22.38 0.89
CA VAL A 432 24.15 -21.64 1.74
C VAL A 432 22.98 -21.10 0.90
N ALA A 433 23.26 -20.49 -0.26
CA ALA A 433 22.24 -19.96 -1.16
C ALA A 433 21.32 -21.06 -1.72
N SER A 434 21.88 -22.21 -2.13
CA SER A 434 21.14 -23.38 -2.58
C SER A 434 20.25 -23.98 -1.48
N ASN A 435 20.77 -24.07 -0.25
CA ASN A 435 19.97 -24.50 0.90
C ASN A 435 18.83 -23.54 1.20
N GLN A 436 19.05 -22.22 1.06
CA GLN A 436 18.01 -21.22 1.24
C GLN A 436 16.98 -21.25 0.12
N PHE A 437 17.40 -21.39 -1.14
CA PHE A 437 16.51 -21.59 -2.28
C PHE A 437 15.53 -22.76 -2.06
N ASN A 438 16.06 -23.91 -1.62
CA ASN A 438 15.24 -25.09 -1.36
C ASN A 438 14.30 -24.95 -0.15
N LYS A 439 14.60 -24.07 0.80
CA LYS A 439 13.68 -23.76 1.92
C LYS A 439 12.60 -22.76 1.52
N GLN A 440 12.95 -21.80 0.68
CA GLN A 440 12.10 -20.66 0.35
C GLN A 440 11.10 -20.94 -0.77
N PHE A 441 11.43 -21.85 -1.68
CA PHE A 441 10.59 -22.17 -2.83
C PHE A 441 10.08 -23.61 -2.78
N GLN A 442 8.83 -23.79 -3.17
CA GLN A 442 8.26 -25.09 -3.49
C GLN A 442 8.46 -25.41 -4.98
N ASN A 443 8.42 -26.69 -5.33
CA ASN A 443 8.75 -27.18 -6.67
C ASN A 443 10.22 -26.91 -7.09
N SER A 444 11.12 -26.67 -6.13
CA SER A 444 12.56 -26.48 -6.36
C SER A 444 13.33 -27.80 -6.52
N GLU A 445 12.72 -28.94 -6.18
CA GLU A 445 13.37 -30.26 -6.09
C GLU A 445 14.06 -30.71 -7.39
N ASN A 446 13.54 -30.28 -8.55
CA ASN A 446 14.10 -30.59 -9.87
C ASN A 446 14.91 -29.41 -10.46
N ILE A 447 15.08 -28.33 -9.70
CA ILE A 447 15.83 -27.15 -10.10
C ILE A 447 17.20 -27.24 -9.42
N ILE A 448 18.22 -27.54 -10.21
CA ILE A 448 19.61 -27.48 -9.74
C ILE A 448 19.97 -26.01 -9.66
N PHE A 449 20.19 -25.50 -8.44
CA PHE A 449 20.51 -24.09 -8.19
C PHE A 449 21.65 -23.60 -9.09
N ASP A 450 22.73 -24.37 -9.20
CA ASP A 450 23.91 -24.05 -10.02
C ASP A 450 23.63 -23.97 -11.53
N GLN A 451 22.49 -24.49 -11.99
CA GLN A 451 22.06 -24.44 -13.39
C GLN A 451 21.09 -23.28 -13.65
N LEU A 452 20.71 -22.52 -12.63
CA LEU A 452 19.88 -21.33 -12.81
C LEU A 452 20.65 -20.25 -13.57
N ASP A 453 19.91 -19.47 -14.34
CA ASP A 453 20.43 -18.23 -14.91
C ASP A 453 20.64 -17.21 -13.77
N TYR A 454 21.87 -17.09 -13.29
CA TYR A 454 22.24 -16.16 -12.20
C TYR A 454 21.98 -14.69 -12.56
N SER A 455 21.76 -14.34 -13.83
CA SER A 455 21.29 -12.99 -14.19
C SER A 455 19.86 -12.72 -13.73
N LYS A 456 19.08 -13.78 -13.46
CA LYS A 456 17.73 -13.72 -12.89
C LYS A 456 17.67 -13.98 -11.40
N VAL A 457 18.78 -14.39 -10.78
CA VAL A 457 18.87 -14.63 -9.34
C VAL A 457 19.21 -13.33 -8.63
N PHE A 458 18.47 -13.03 -7.57
CA PHE A 458 18.74 -11.93 -6.64
C PHE A 458 19.20 -12.49 -5.31
N ILE A 459 20.44 -12.23 -4.93
CA ILE A 459 20.94 -12.56 -3.59
C ILE A 459 20.58 -11.39 -2.67
N ILE A 460 19.71 -11.65 -1.70
CA ILE A 460 19.24 -10.65 -0.75
C ILE A 460 19.83 -10.98 0.63
N ILE A 461 20.75 -10.16 1.14
CA ILE A 461 21.43 -10.39 2.42
C ILE A 461 20.89 -9.42 3.47
N ASP A 462 20.19 -9.93 4.48
CA ASP A 462 19.65 -9.15 5.59
C ASP A 462 20.62 -9.08 6.78
N ASP A 463 20.72 -7.93 7.45
CA ASP A 463 21.57 -7.65 8.61
C ASP A 463 23.06 -7.98 8.40
N LEU A 464 23.73 -7.23 7.52
CA LEU A 464 25.12 -7.49 7.16
C LEU A 464 26.11 -7.39 8.33
N GLU A 465 25.82 -6.53 9.30
CA GLU A 465 26.58 -6.41 10.55
C GLU A 465 26.71 -7.73 11.30
N ASN A 466 25.76 -8.65 11.12
CA ASN A 466 25.69 -9.94 11.82
C ASN A 466 26.44 -11.08 11.13
N ILE A 467 27.22 -10.82 10.07
CA ILE A 467 28.10 -11.83 9.46
C ILE A 467 29.15 -12.31 10.46
N SER A 468 29.37 -13.63 10.57
CA SER A 468 30.29 -14.22 11.55
C SER A 468 31.77 -13.96 11.24
N ILE A 469 32.09 -13.55 10.01
CA ILE A 469 33.42 -13.15 9.57
C ILE A 469 33.75 -11.81 10.21
N THR A 470 34.45 -11.77 11.34
CA THR A 470 34.71 -10.51 12.07
C THR A 470 35.84 -9.68 11.47
N ASN A 471 36.81 -10.31 10.81
CA ASN A 471 38.00 -9.61 10.31
C ASN A 471 37.68 -8.86 8.97
N PRO A 472 37.90 -7.53 8.91
CA PRO A 472 37.58 -6.69 7.75
C PRO A 472 38.18 -7.19 6.43
N LYS A 473 39.44 -7.62 6.43
CA LYS A 473 40.12 -8.13 5.22
C LYS A 473 39.43 -9.37 4.65
N TYR A 474 38.91 -10.23 5.52
CA TYR A 474 38.19 -11.43 5.11
C TYR A 474 36.74 -11.10 4.70
N LYS A 475 36.09 -10.10 5.33
CA LYS A 475 34.82 -9.56 4.83
C LYS A 475 34.98 -9.02 3.40
N ASN A 476 36.04 -8.27 3.12
CA ASN A 476 36.34 -7.77 1.76
C ASN A 476 36.46 -8.90 0.77
N ARG A 477 37.25 -9.92 1.12
CA ARG A 477 37.45 -11.08 0.26
C ARG A 477 36.13 -11.80 -0.03
N PHE A 478 35.29 -12.00 0.98
CA PHE A 478 33.96 -12.56 0.80
C PHE A 478 33.14 -11.75 -0.22
N PHE A 479 33.10 -10.43 -0.05
CA PHE A 479 32.38 -9.56 -0.96
C PHE A 479 32.92 -9.55 -2.39
N SER A 480 34.23 -9.52 -2.57
CA SER A 480 34.84 -9.66 -3.89
C SER A 480 34.43 -10.98 -4.56
N ASN A 481 34.46 -12.09 -3.82
CA ASN A 481 34.09 -13.40 -4.34
C ASN A 481 32.60 -13.47 -4.76
N ILE A 482 31.67 -12.95 -3.96
CA ILE A 482 30.24 -13.00 -4.31
C ILE A 482 29.91 -12.11 -5.50
N LYS A 483 30.56 -10.94 -5.62
CA LYS A 483 30.33 -9.97 -6.71
C LYS A 483 30.75 -10.53 -8.07
N GLU A 484 31.77 -11.39 -8.10
CA GLU A 484 32.20 -12.08 -9.31
C GLU A 484 31.20 -13.17 -9.76
N TYR A 485 30.47 -13.76 -8.82
CA TYR A 485 29.56 -14.89 -9.07
C TYR A 485 28.10 -14.46 -9.31
N PHE A 486 27.62 -13.46 -8.55
CA PHE A 486 26.23 -12.98 -8.63
C PHE A 486 26.20 -11.52 -9.08
N GLN A 487 25.38 -11.25 -10.10
CA GLN A 487 25.22 -9.89 -10.62
C GLN A 487 24.29 -9.07 -9.72
N ASN A 488 23.17 -9.65 -9.30
CA ASN A 488 22.15 -8.94 -8.54
C ASN A 488 22.26 -9.24 -7.05
N ILE A 489 22.66 -8.22 -6.28
CA ILE A 489 22.89 -8.32 -4.84
C ILE A 489 22.19 -7.15 -4.15
N ILE A 490 21.28 -7.45 -3.24
CA ILE A 490 20.67 -6.45 -2.35
C ILE A 490 21.13 -6.78 -0.95
N THR A 491 21.64 -5.80 -0.20
CA THR A 491 22.04 -6.04 1.18
C THR A 491 21.58 -4.91 2.08
N THR A 492 21.19 -5.25 3.30
CA THR A 492 20.90 -4.27 4.36
C THR A 492 22.01 -4.24 5.38
N GLY A 493 22.21 -3.09 6.03
CA GLY A 493 23.02 -3.07 7.23
C GLY A 493 22.86 -1.81 8.07
N ASP A 494 23.58 -1.79 9.19
CA ASP A 494 23.59 -0.63 10.08
C ASP A 494 24.30 0.59 9.46
N GLN A 495 23.95 1.79 9.93
CA GLN A 495 24.54 3.05 9.47
C GLN A 495 26.05 3.13 9.72
N ALA A 496 26.58 2.38 10.70
CA ALA A 496 28.00 2.28 10.99
C ALA A 496 28.84 1.85 9.76
N ILE A 497 28.25 1.10 8.83
CA ILE A 497 28.91 0.64 7.60
C ILE A 497 29.38 1.81 6.74
N LYS A 498 28.62 2.93 6.73
CA LYS A 498 28.98 4.15 5.98
C LYS A 498 30.33 4.71 6.42
N PHE A 499 30.62 4.67 7.72
CA PHE A 499 31.84 5.24 8.29
C PHE A 499 33.05 4.32 8.11
N GLN A 500 32.82 3.00 8.07
CA GLN A 500 33.90 2.02 7.90
C GLN A 500 34.58 2.14 6.52
N GLU A 501 33.85 2.57 5.48
CA GLU A 501 34.41 2.83 4.14
C GLU A 501 35.48 3.94 4.15
N PHE A 502 35.33 4.98 4.98
CA PHE A 502 36.24 6.13 5.02
C PHE A 502 37.51 5.87 5.84
N LEU A 503 37.50 4.90 6.75
CA LEU A 503 38.54 4.75 7.78
C LEU A 503 39.76 3.92 7.31
N SER A 504 39.63 3.01 6.34
CA SER A 504 40.79 2.30 5.78
C SER A 504 40.53 1.59 4.45
N SER A 505 41.58 1.42 3.64
CA SER A 505 41.61 0.57 2.43
C SER A 505 41.44 -0.93 2.71
N SER A 506 41.36 -1.33 3.98
CA SER A 506 41.19 -2.71 4.43
C SER A 506 39.74 -3.07 4.76
N TYR A 507 38.80 -2.12 4.68
CA TYR A 507 37.35 -2.32 4.85
C TYR A 507 36.62 -2.50 3.52
N VAL A 508 35.42 -3.07 3.56
CA VAL A 508 34.68 -3.47 2.36
C VAL A 508 34.25 -2.21 1.65
N THR A 509 34.72 -2.02 0.42
CA THR A 509 34.21 -0.92 -0.40
C THR A 509 32.98 -1.37 -1.17
N PHE A 510 31.90 -0.62 -1.02
CA PHE A 510 30.65 -0.78 -1.76
C PHE A 510 30.55 0.24 -2.90
N ASP A 511 31.69 0.64 -3.48
CA ASP A 511 31.78 1.63 -4.57
C ASP A 511 30.94 1.25 -5.80
N ASP A 512 30.75 -0.06 -6.02
CA ASP A 512 29.95 -0.62 -7.11
C ASP A 512 28.47 -0.85 -6.72
N PHE A 513 28.06 -0.45 -5.51
CA PHE A 513 26.68 -0.54 -5.05
C PHE A 513 26.05 0.83 -5.08
N LYS A 514 24.77 0.86 -5.45
CA LYS A 514 23.92 2.01 -5.20
C LYS A 514 23.51 2.02 -3.73
N LYS A 515 23.82 3.12 -3.05
CA LYS A 515 23.70 3.24 -1.59
C LYS A 515 22.47 4.06 -1.25
N TYR A 516 21.63 3.53 -0.36
CA TYR A 516 20.44 4.21 0.14
C TYR A 516 20.42 4.19 1.67
N ASP A 517 19.84 5.22 2.26
CA ASP A 517 19.54 5.32 3.68
C ASP A 517 18.02 5.28 3.90
N LEU A 518 17.56 4.31 4.68
CA LEU A 518 16.17 4.15 5.06
C LEU A 518 15.79 5.19 6.12
N LYS A 519 14.82 6.03 5.79
CA LYS A 519 14.39 7.14 6.65
C LYS A 519 13.20 6.75 7.53
N ALA A 520 13.10 7.42 8.68
CA ALA A 520 11.91 7.40 9.50
C ALA A 520 10.70 7.98 8.71
N PHE A 521 9.48 7.60 9.09
CA PHE A 521 8.29 8.07 8.38
C PHE A 521 8.08 9.57 8.60
N GLY A 522 8.00 10.32 7.50
CA GLY A 522 7.42 11.66 7.50
C GLY A 522 5.93 11.65 7.85
N HIS A 523 5.34 12.83 8.01
CA HIS A 523 3.94 13.05 8.31
C HIS A 523 3.02 12.33 7.31
N LEU A 524 3.36 12.28 6.02
CA LEU A 524 2.54 11.59 5.02
C LEU A 524 2.49 10.08 5.26
N LEU A 525 3.64 9.45 5.48
CA LEU A 525 3.72 8.00 5.70
C LEU A 525 3.11 7.61 7.05
N GLN A 526 3.24 8.46 8.08
CA GLN A 526 2.52 8.30 9.35
C GLN A 526 1.01 8.31 9.13
N TYR A 527 0.47 9.30 8.39
CA TYR A 527 -0.94 9.38 8.06
C TYR A 527 -1.43 8.13 7.30
N LYS A 528 -0.67 7.66 6.31
CA LYS A 528 -1.01 6.45 5.54
C LYS A 528 -1.07 5.20 6.42
N LEU A 529 -0.10 5.02 7.31
CA LEU A 529 -0.05 3.88 8.23
C LEU A 529 -1.22 3.91 9.23
N ILE A 530 -1.51 5.06 9.84
CA ILE A 530 -2.64 5.23 10.77
C ILE A 530 -3.98 4.99 10.07
N ARG A 531 -4.14 5.53 8.86
CA ARG A 531 -5.34 5.31 8.04
C ARG A 531 -5.51 3.82 7.73
N GLN A 532 -4.44 3.14 7.31
CA GLN A 532 -4.47 1.72 7.03
C GLN A 532 -4.91 0.94 8.28
N TRP A 533 -4.32 1.23 9.44
CA TRP A 533 -4.69 0.65 10.74
C TRP A 533 -6.20 0.78 11.03
N HIS A 534 -6.76 1.99 11.00
CA HIS A 534 -8.18 2.23 11.31
C HIS A 534 -9.17 1.63 10.30
N THR A 535 -8.69 1.22 9.12
CA THR A 535 -9.53 0.58 8.11
C THR A 535 -9.55 -0.95 8.19
N ILE A 536 -8.65 -1.56 8.97
CA ILE A 536 -8.56 -3.02 9.12
C ILE A 536 -9.90 -3.58 9.58
N GLY A 537 -10.49 -4.49 8.79
CA GLY A 537 -11.76 -5.15 9.09
C GLY A 537 -13.00 -4.24 9.04
N LEU A 538 -12.86 -2.95 8.66
CA LEU A 538 -13.94 -1.95 8.68
C LEU A 538 -14.16 -1.24 7.33
N HIS A 539 -13.48 -1.65 6.25
CA HIS A 539 -13.56 -0.99 4.94
C HIS A 539 -14.98 -0.63 4.47
N ASP A 540 -15.97 -1.49 4.74
CA ASP A 540 -17.36 -1.29 4.29
C ASP A 540 -18.29 -0.65 5.34
N TYR A 541 -17.85 -0.46 6.58
CA TYR A 541 -18.74 -0.16 7.73
C TYR A 541 -18.49 1.22 8.37
N ILE A 542 -17.30 1.80 8.22
CA ILE A 542 -16.98 3.11 8.81
C ILE A 542 -17.29 4.24 7.82
N SER A 543 -18.02 5.27 8.28
CA SER A 543 -18.18 6.48 7.45
C SER A 543 -16.86 7.23 7.31
N GLN A 544 -16.68 7.95 6.20
CA GLN A 544 -15.48 8.74 5.97
C GLN A 544 -15.29 9.81 7.06
N GLU A 545 -16.37 10.45 7.54
CA GLU A 545 -16.29 11.43 8.63
C GLU A 545 -15.79 10.82 9.94
N ALA A 546 -16.27 9.63 10.30
CA ALA A 546 -15.85 8.95 11.52
C ALA A 546 -14.40 8.43 11.40
N LEU A 547 -14.01 7.97 10.21
CA LEU A 547 -12.64 7.53 9.93
C LEU A 547 -11.67 8.71 10.03
N THR A 548 -11.98 9.86 9.41
CA THR A 548 -11.15 11.07 9.49
C THR A 548 -10.94 11.51 10.93
N TYR A 549 -12.00 11.54 11.75
CA TYR A 549 -11.88 11.92 13.16
C TYR A 549 -10.96 10.98 13.95
N LYS A 550 -11.08 9.65 13.75
CA LYS A 550 -10.19 8.67 14.39
C LYS A 550 -8.73 8.82 13.95
N ILE A 551 -8.51 9.09 12.67
CA ILE A 551 -7.18 9.33 12.12
C ILE A 551 -6.59 10.59 12.74
N ASP A 552 -7.34 11.69 12.83
CA ASP A 552 -6.85 12.94 13.41
C ASP A 552 -6.54 12.80 14.91
N GLU A 553 -7.39 12.11 15.68
CA GLU A 553 -7.12 11.78 17.09
C GLU A 553 -5.84 10.95 17.26
N SER A 554 -5.62 9.99 16.35
CA SER A 554 -4.43 9.14 16.36
C SER A 554 -3.18 9.89 15.89
N MET A 555 -3.27 10.70 14.84
CA MET A 555 -2.20 11.59 14.37
C MET A 555 -1.77 12.55 15.48
N ASP A 556 -2.72 13.15 16.19
CA ASP A 556 -2.42 14.02 17.32
C ASP A 556 -1.73 13.23 18.44
N THR A 557 -2.22 12.04 18.77
CA THR A 557 -1.57 11.17 19.77
C THR A 557 -0.13 10.86 19.37
N ILE A 558 0.09 10.43 18.12
CA ILE A 558 1.41 10.09 17.59
C ILE A 558 2.33 11.30 17.53
N LYS A 559 1.88 12.43 16.99
CA LYS A 559 2.65 13.68 16.94
C LYS A 559 3.10 14.13 18.32
N ASN A 560 2.25 13.97 19.33
CA ASN A 560 2.58 14.32 20.71
C ASN A 560 3.53 13.30 21.37
N VAL A 561 3.43 12.02 21.02
CA VAL A 561 4.35 10.99 21.52
C VAL A 561 5.69 11.10 20.82
N ILE A 562 5.75 10.92 19.51
CA ILE A 562 6.97 10.92 18.69
C ILE A 562 7.71 12.26 18.79
N GLY A 563 6.98 13.36 19.05
CA GLY A 563 7.55 14.69 19.21
C GLY A 563 8.27 15.18 17.96
N LYS A 564 8.90 16.36 18.02
CA LYS A 564 9.86 16.75 16.98
C LYS A 564 11.14 15.90 17.17
N ASN A 565 11.20 14.74 16.51
CA ASN A 565 12.35 13.83 16.44
C ASN A 565 12.83 13.25 17.79
N LEU A 566 11.92 13.00 18.74
CA LEU A 566 12.30 12.35 20.01
C LEU A 566 12.47 10.85 19.83
N VAL A 567 11.40 10.19 19.38
CA VAL A 567 11.44 8.80 18.95
C VAL A 567 11.51 8.84 17.43
N PRO A 568 12.36 8.04 16.78
CA PRO A 568 12.28 7.90 15.34
C PRO A 568 10.87 7.44 14.97
N ALA A 569 10.26 8.07 13.96
CA ALA A 569 8.93 7.68 13.48
C ALA A 569 8.96 6.37 12.68
N TYR A 570 9.47 5.29 13.29
CA TYR A 570 9.48 3.97 12.68
C TYR A 570 8.13 3.26 12.87
N PRO A 571 7.71 2.43 11.91
CA PRO A 571 6.40 1.76 11.93
C PRO A 571 6.11 1.02 13.25
N ILE A 572 7.11 0.33 13.80
CA ILE A 572 6.93 -0.45 15.05
C ILE A 572 6.48 0.42 16.22
N PHE A 573 7.00 1.65 16.35
CA PHE A 573 6.65 2.55 17.44
C PHE A 573 5.25 3.12 17.25
N ILE A 574 4.93 3.54 16.02
CA ILE A 574 3.60 4.02 15.63
C ILE A 574 2.55 2.96 15.94
N LEU A 575 2.75 1.73 15.46
CA LEU A 575 1.81 0.63 15.64
C LEU A 575 1.66 0.21 17.11
N THR A 576 2.75 0.24 17.88
CA THR A 576 2.70 -0.04 19.33
C THR A 576 1.83 0.99 20.07
N ILE A 577 1.94 2.27 19.70
CA ILE A 577 1.11 3.34 20.28
C ILE A 577 -0.35 3.17 19.87
N LEU A 578 -0.63 2.88 18.60
CA LEU A 578 -1.99 2.66 18.09
C LEU A 578 -2.68 1.49 18.82
N GLN A 579 -2.02 0.33 18.89
CA GLN A 579 -2.55 -0.84 19.60
C GLN A 579 -2.80 -0.55 21.09
N ALA A 580 -1.87 0.14 21.76
CA ALA A 580 -2.04 0.52 23.15
C ALA A 580 -3.26 1.45 23.30
N SER A 581 -3.39 2.45 22.44
CA SER A 581 -4.50 3.40 22.47
C SER A 581 -5.87 2.69 22.39
N GLU A 582 -5.99 1.66 21.55
CA GLU A 582 -7.23 0.89 21.41
C GLU A 582 -7.50 -0.04 22.60
N SER A 583 -6.47 -0.73 23.11
CA SER A 583 -6.60 -1.66 24.23
C SER A 583 -7.05 -0.96 25.53
N PHE A 584 -6.62 0.28 25.76
CA PHE A 584 -6.91 1.04 26.97
C PHE A 584 -8.27 1.76 26.97
N THR A 585 -8.91 1.97 25.81
CA THR A 585 -10.29 2.48 25.75
C THR A 585 -11.27 1.60 26.55
N ASN A 586 -10.95 0.31 26.74
CA ASN A 586 -11.80 -0.65 27.44
C ASN A 586 -11.47 -0.91 28.92
N ARG A 587 -10.33 -0.47 29.49
CA ARG A 587 -9.94 -0.88 30.87
C ARG A 587 -9.48 0.22 31.84
N SER A 588 -9.13 1.45 31.41
CA SER A 588 -8.86 2.54 32.37
C SER A 588 -8.93 3.94 31.73
N LYS A 589 -9.90 4.75 32.13
CA LYS A 589 -10.18 6.10 31.58
C LYS A 589 -9.14 7.19 31.93
N ASN A 590 -8.01 6.84 32.57
CA ASN A 590 -7.03 7.79 33.11
C ASN A 590 -5.64 7.78 32.42
N VAL A 591 -5.43 7.01 31.34
CA VAL A 591 -4.08 6.72 30.80
C VAL A 591 -3.82 7.38 29.42
N SER A 592 -4.45 8.52 29.13
CA SER A 592 -4.25 9.24 27.85
C SER A 592 -3.06 10.22 27.91
N SER A 593 -1.84 9.74 28.12
CA SER A 593 -0.67 10.64 28.12
C SER A 593 0.58 9.99 27.55
N TYR A 594 1.29 10.71 26.70
CA TYR A 594 2.42 10.20 25.92
C TYR A 594 3.54 9.56 26.75
N GLY A 595 3.84 10.06 27.95
CA GLY A 595 4.92 9.50 28.76
C GLY A 595 4.62 8.07 29.23
N PHE A 596 3.35 7.65 29.24
CA PHE A 596 2.96 6.25 29.40
C PHE A 596 3.39 5.41 28.20
N TYR A 597 3.22 5.90 26.96
CA TYR A 597 3.68 5.16 25.77
C TYR A 597 5.20 5.06 25.74
N TYR A 598 5.92 6.10 26.18
CA TYR A 598 7.37 6.02 26.37
C TYR A 598 7.75 5.01 27.45
N GLU A 599 7.12 5.08 28.62
CA GLU A 599 7.34 4.13 29.70
C GLU A 599 7.05 2.69 29.23
N LEU A 600 6.02 2.48 28.41
CA LEU A 600 5.69 1.20 27.79
C LEU A 600 6.79 0.72 26.84
N LEU A 601 7.26 1.58 25.92
CA LEU A 601 8.34 1.26 24.99
C LEU A 601 9.67 0.95 25.71
N LEU A 602 9.98 1.73 26.74
CA LEU A 602 11.15 1.53 27.59
C LEU A 602 11.05 0.21 28.36
N LYS A 603 9.90 -0.07 29.00
CA LYS A 603 9.67 -1.34 29.70
C LYS A 603 9.74 -2.54 28.76
N ASP A 604 9.10 -2.49 27.59
CA ASP A 604 9.14 -3.56 26.59
C ASP A 604 10.59 -3.89 26.16
N ALA A 605 11.42 -2.86 25.98
CA ALA A 605 12.83 -3.06 25.66
C ALA A 605 13.60 -3.81 26.77
N LEU A 606 13.31 -3.54 28.05
CA LEU A 606 13.91 -4.27 29.17
C LEU A 606 13.32 -5.67 29.36
N TYR A 607 12.01 -5.88 29.16
CA TYR A 607 11.36 -7.20 29.27
C TYR A 607 11.94 -8.24 28.30
N LYS A 608 12.57 -7.80 27.20
CA LYS A 608 13.28 -8.69 26.27
C LYS A 608 14.59 -9.25 26.84
N VAL A 609 15.14 -8.61 27.87
CA VAL A 609 16.42 -8.95 28.48
C VAL A 609 16.26 -9.44 29.92
N LEU A 610 15.31 -8.86 30.67
CA LEU A 610 15.02 -9.10 32.08
C LEU A 610 13.65 -9.77 32.23
N ARG A 611 13.46 -10.60 33.26
CA ARG A 611 12.23 -11.38 33.46
C ARG A 611 11.41 -10.97 34.69
N GLU A 612 12.02 -10.26 35.64
CA GLU A 612 11.40 -9.90 36.92
C GLU A 612 11.11 -8.40 36.98
N ASP A 613 9.91 -8.01 37.43
CA ASP A 613 9.47 -6.62 37.51
C ASP A 613 10.32 -5.78 38.48
N ASP A 614 10.80 -6.39 39.57
CA ASP A 614 11.67 -5.73 40.56
C ASP A 614 13.04 -5.38 39.97
N GLU A 615 13.62 -6.24 39.12
CA GLU A 615 14.86 -5.94 38.40
C GLU A 615 14.66 -4.78 37.41
N ILE A 616 13.50 -4.72 36.73
CA ILE A 616 13.19 -3.62 35.81
C ILE A 616 13.08 -2.28 36.57
N TYR A 617 12.42 -2.28 37.72
CA TYR A 617 12.30 -1.09 38.57
C TYR A 617 13.68 -0.58 39.04
N LEU A 618 14.56 -1.50 39.45
CA LEU A 618 15.94 -1.18 39.80
C LEU A 618 16.70 -0.52 38.63
N TYR A 619 16.58 -1.07 37.42
CA TYR A 619 17.23 -0.50 36.23
C TYR A 619 16.69 0.89 35.90
N PHE A 620 15.38 1.12 36.05
CA PHE A 620 14.77 2.44 35.86
C PHE A 620 15.30 3.48 36.85
N ASN A 621 15.54 3.10 38.11
CA ASN A 621 16.12 4.00 39.10
C ASN A 621 17.58 4.31 38.78
N ILE A 622 18.39 3.29 38.43
CA ILE A 622 19.79 3.48 38.00
C ILE A 622 19.87 4.45 36.81
N LEU A 623 19.01 4.28 35.81
CA LEU A 623 18.97 5.15 34.63
C LEU A 623 18.52 6.58 34.98
N SER A 624 17.57 6.74 35.92
CA SER A 624 17.13 8.06 36.42
C SER A 624 18.26 8.81 37.13
N GLU A 625 18.95 8.15 38.06
CA GLU A 625 20.13 8.71 38.75
C GLU A 625 21.26 9.01 37.77
N PHE A 626 21.52 8.11 36.81
CA PHE A 626 22.57 8.30 35.81
C PHE A 626 22.29 9.49 34.91
N ALA A 627 21.05 9.67 34.46
CA ALA A 627 20.65 10.82 33.67
C ALA A 627 20.84 12.14 34.43
N TYR A 628 20.50 12.18 35.73
CA TYR A 628 20.75 13.35 36.55
C TYR A 628 22.24 13.62 36.77
N PHE A 629 23.05 12.58 37.00
CA PHE A 629 24.50 12.70 37.11
C PHE A 629 25.11 13.34 35.86
N LEU A 630 24.74 12.87 34.66
CA LEU A 630 25.20 13.46 33.40
C LEU A 630 24.79 14.94 33.27
N TYR A 631 23.55 15.28 33.67
CA TYR A 631 23.04 16.65 33.64
C TYR A 631 23.83 17.59 34.57
N ASP A 632 24.05 17.17 35.83
CA ASP A 632 24.72 17.98 36.85
C ASP A 632 26.20 18.24 36.50
N GLU A 633 26.89 17.20 36.02
CA GLU A 633 28.27 17.28 35.56
C GLU A 633 28.42 17.91 34.15
N LYS A 634 27.30 18.18 33.46
CA LYS A 634 27.26 18.71 32.08
C LYS A 634 27.99 17.83 31.07
N LEU A 635 27.82 16.52 31.21
CA LEU A 635 28.42 15.48 30.37
C LEU A 635 27.37 14.87 29.43
N ASN A 636 27.80 14.46 28.24
CA ASN A 636 26.95 13.70 27.31
C ASN A 636 27.24 12.19 27.38
N ASN A 637 28.47 11.81 27.72
CA ASN A 637 28.93 10.44 27.83
C ASN A 637 30.09 10.34 28.83
N ILE A 638 30.37 9.13 29.28
CA ILE A 638 31.48 8.83 30.20
C ILE A 638 32.21 7.54 29.81
N SER A 639 33.44 7.35 30.31
CA SER A 639 34.16 6.08 30.15
C SER A 639 33.51 4.94 30.95
N LYS A 640 33.86 3.69 30.61
CA LYS A 640 33.44 2.52 31.41
C LYS A 640 33.88 2.65 32.87
N ASP A 641 35.11 3.09 33.12
CA ASP A 641 35.67 3.27 34.46
C ASP A 641 34.86 4.30 35.27
N ASN A 642 34.52 5.45 34.67
CA ASN A 642 33.69 6.47 35.33
C ASN A 642 32.27 5.96 35.61
N PHE A 643 31.75 5.04 34.79
CA PHE A 643 30.44 4.43 35.03
C PHE A 643 30.49 3.38 36.14
N GLU A 644 31.61 2.65 36.27
CA GLU A 644 31.89 1.79 37.43
C GLU A 644 31.92 2.64 38.72
N ASP A 645 32.63 3.78 38.72
CA ASP A 645 32.63 4.73 39.86
C ASP A 645 31.20 5.23 40.20
N PHE A 646 30.39 5.53 39.18
CA PHE A 646 28.99 5.90 39.37
C PHE A 646 28.15 4.77 40.02
N ILE A 647 28.30 3.53 39.56
CA ILE A 647 27.58 2.38 40.12
C ILE A 647 28.05 2.07 41.55
N ASP A 648 29.33 2.22 41.84
CA ASP A 648 29.87 2.04 43.19
C ASP A 648 29.30 3.07 44.16
N LYS A 649 29.23 4.34 43.73
CA LYS A 649 28.56 5.41 44.50
C LYS A 649 27.07 5.11 44.70
N TYR A 650 26.36 4.68 43.65
CA TYR A 650 24.96 4.27 43.75
C TYR A 650 24.78 3.12 44.75
N CYS A 651 25.64 2.10 44.72
CA CYS A 651 25.61 0.99 45.66
C CYS A 651 25.87 1.46 47.11
N GLU A 652 26.76 2.43 47.31
CA GLU A 652 27.02 3.05 48.61
C GLU A 652 25.79 3.82 49.13
N ASP A 653 25.16 4.65 48.30
CA ASP A 653 24.02 5.48 48.67
C ASP A 653 22.78 4.63 49.00
N TYR A 654 22.49 3.63 48.17
CA TYR A 654 21.31 2.77 48.30
C TYR A 654 21.54 1.51 49.16
N LYS A 655 22.78 1.26 49.62
CA LYS A 655 23.19 0.10 50.45
C LYS A 655 22.85 -1.25 49.81
N ILE A 656 23.19 -1.41 48.54
CA ILE A 656 22.99 -2.64 47.76
C ILE A 656 24.29 -3.11 47.11
N THR A 657 24.27 -4.27 46.45
CA THR A 657 25.40 -4.81 45.69
C THR A 657 24.96 -5.13 44.29
N LEU A 658 25.63 -4.52 43.30
CA LEU A 658 25.33 -4.68 41.88
C LEU A 658 26.56 -5.17 41.13
N ASN A 659 26.33 -5.82 39.99
CA ASN A 659 27.40 -6.17 39.06
C ASN A 659 27.35 -5.21 37.87
N CYS A 660 28.31 -4.28 37.80
CA CYS A 660 28.37 -3.25 36.76
C CYS A 660 28.44 -3.86 35.35
N GLU A 661 29.23 -4.92 35.14
CA GLU A 661 29.33 -5.57 33.82
C GLU A 661 28.01 -6.20 33.37
N LYS A 662 27.25 -6.81 34.29
CA LYS A 662 25.90 -7.33 34.02
C LYS A 662 24.97 -6.20 33.61
N ILE A 663 25.00 -5.06 34.30
CA ILE A 663 24.17 -3.89 34.01
C ILE A 663 24.48 -3.33 32.63
N ILE A 664 25.75 -3.05 32.32
CA ILE A 664 26.17 -2.53 31.01
C ILE A 664 25.74 -3.49 29.90
N LYS A 665 26.00 -4.80 30.08
CA LYS A 665 25.62 -5.82 29.08
C LYS A 665 24.11 -5.86 28.84
N ASN A 666 23.32 -5.78 29.90
CA ASN A 666 21.86 -5.81 29.79
C ASN A 666 21.31 -4.54 29.15
N LEU A 667 21.83 -3.36 29.51
CA LEU A 667 21.42 -2.07 28.93
C LEU A 667 21.83 -1.93 27.46
N LYS A 668 22.98 -2.46 27.05
CA LYS A 668 23.37 -2.56 25.64
C LYS A 668 22.44 -3.50 24.86
N LYS A 669 22.15 -4.69 25.40
CA LYS A 669 21.18 -5.64 24.81
C LYS A 669 19.76 -5.09 24.71
N ALA A 670 19.36 -4.24 25.65
CA ALA A 670 18.06 -3.57 25.64
C ALA A 670 18.08 -2.29 24.78
N HIS A 671 19.23 -1.94 24.19
CA HIS A 671 19.46 -0.76 23.34
C HIS A 671 19.27 0.58 24.05
N TYR A 672 19.49 0.63 25.36
CA TYR A 672 19.53 1.88 26.13
C TYR A 672 20.85 2.61 25.96
N PHE A 673 21.95 1.88 25.78
CA PHE A 673 23.28 2.42 25.56
C PHE A 673 23.83 2.08 24.18
N THR A 674 24.73 2.93 23.68
CA THR A 674 25.42 2.74 22.41
C THR A 674 26.50 1.65 22.50
N ASP A 675 26.71 0.91 21.41
CA ASP A 675 27.73 -0.15 21.29
C ASP A 675 29.13 0.38 20.90
N ILE A 676 29.54 1.53 21.44
CA ILE A 676 30.92 2.03 21.27
C ILE A 676 31.81 1.40 22.35
N GLU A 677 33.01 0.96 21.98
CA GLU A 677 33.90 0.15 22.84
C GLU A 677 34.47 0.90 24.07
N PHE A 678 34.37 2.23 24.13
CA PHE A 678 35.05 3.03 25.18
C PHE A 678 34.19 4.07 25.90
N LEU A 679 32.98 4.33 25.43
CA LEU A 679 32.10 5.36 25.99
C LEU A 679 30.71 4.79 26.26
N ILE A 680 30.11 5.22 27.36
CA ILE A 680 28.74 4.92 27.77
C ILE A 680 27.93 6.19 27.59
N GLU A 681 26.90 6.08 26.75
CA GLU A 681 26.01 7.14 26.34
C GLU A 681 24.61 6.54 26.15
N PHE A 682 23.57 7.31 26.46
CA PHE A 682 22.21 6.95 26.08
C PHE A 682 22.09 6.87 24.55
N ARG A 683 21.66 5.73 24.03
CA ARG A 683 21.59 5.50 22.58
C ARG A 683 20.72 6.54 21.85
N TYR A 684 19.63 6.95 22.49
CA TYR A 684 18.72 7.95 21.96
C TYR A 684 18.44 9.03 23.01
N SER A 685 18.39 10.29 22.58
CA SER A 685 18.22 11.43 23.48
C SER A 685 16.90 11.39 24.28
N TYR A 686 15.83 10.81 23.72
CA TYR A 686 14.57 10.66 24.45
C TYR A 686 14.67 9.78 25.69
N ILE A 687 15.54 8.76 25.67
CA ILE A 687 15.76 7.87 26.82
C ILE A 687 16.35 8.72 27.95
N TYR A 688 17.38 9.51 27.65
CA TYR A 688 17.95 10.47 28.58
C TYR A 688 16.92 11.48 29.10
N TYR A 689 16.14 12.12 28.21
CA TYR A 689 15.15 13.13 28.63
C TYR A 689 14.06 12.54 29.54
N PHE A 690 13.59 11.32 29.25
CA PHE A 690 12.60 10.62 30.06
C PHE A 690 13.15 10.34 31.46
N PHE A 691 14.36 9.80 31.57
CA PHE A 691 14.96 9.46 32.86
C PHE A 691 15.38 10.69 33.67
N LEU A 692 15.85 11.76 33.02
CA LEU A 692 16.09 13.03 33.69
C LEU A 692 14.78 13.61 34.23
N ALA A 693 13.70 13.58 33.45
CA ALA A 693 12.38 14.00 33.92
C ALA A 693 11.85 13.11 35.05
N SER A 694 12.12 11.79 35.01
CA SER A 694 11.77 10.83 36.09
C SER A 694 12.47 11.17 37.40
N TYR A 695 13.77 11.49 37.33
CA TYR A 695 14.53 11.97 38.48
C TYR A 695 13.94 13.28 39.02
N MET A 696 13.70 14.26 38.14
CA MET A 696 13.12 15.56 38.53
C MET A 696 11.72 15.41 39.14
N ALA A 697 10.89 14.50 38.62
CA ALA A 697 9.55 14.25 39.15
C ALA A 697 9.60 13.69 40.58
N SER A 698 10.53 12.77 40.85
CA SER A 698 10.73 12.14 42.16
C SER A 698 11.34 13.12 43.18
N ASN A 699 12.06 14.14 42.71
CA ASN A 699 12.79 15.10 43.53
C ASN A 699 12.27 16.55 43.38
N ILE A 700 11.02 16.75 42.96
CA ILE A 700 10.49 18.05 42.52
C ILE A 700 10.54 19.16 43.59
N THR A 701 10.62 18.79 44.86
CA THR A 701 10.69 19.73 45.99
C THR A 701 12.12 20.14 46.36
N SER A 702 13.16 19.54 45.77
CA SER A 702 14.54 19.92 46.06
C SER A 702 14.89 21.25 45.41
N LYS A 703 15.79 22.01 46.05
CA LYS A 703 16.14 23.35 45.57
C LYS A 703 16.81 23.29 44.19
N GLU A 704 17.67 22.30 44.00
CA GLU A 704 18.45 22.04 42.79
C GLU A 704 17.53 21.72 41.60
N VAL A 705 16.50 20.90 41.83
CA VAL A 705 15.50 20.56 40.80
C VAL A 705 14.60 21.75 40.48
N LEU A 706 14.20 22.56 41.47
CA LEU A 706 13.42 23.77 41.25
C LEU A 706 14.19 24.83 40.43
N GLU A 707 15.48 25.00 40.70
CA GLU A 707 16.37 25.87 39.91
C GLU A 707 16.49 25.36 38.47
N SER A 708 16.69 24.05 38.29
CA SER A 708 16.74 23.39 36.98
C SER A 708 15.42 23.51 36.21
N LEU A 709 14.28 23.32 36.87
CA LEU A 709 12.95 23.50 36.28
C LEU A 709 12.76 24.92 35.75
N SER A 710 13.09 25.93 36.54
CA SER A 710 13.03 27.34 36.14
C SER A 710 13.97 27.62 34.96
N PHE A 711 15.20 27.09 35.01
CA PHE A 711 16.21 27.24 33.96
C PHE A 711 15.76 26.65 32.62
N MET A 712 15.17 25.45 32.64
CA MET A 712 14.66 24.75 31.46
C MET A 712 13.40 25.42 30.88
N CYS A 713 12.42 25.77 31.73
CA CYS A 713 11.23 26.53 31.30
C CYS A 713 11.61 27.88 30.66
N GLY A 714 12.67 28.53 31.16
CA GLY A 714 13.22 29.75 30.55
C GLY A 714 13.77 29.57 29.13
N ARG A 715 14.00 28.34 28.67
CA ARG A 715 14.67 28.00 27.39
C ARG A 715 13.93 26.93 26.58
N LEU A 716 12.59 26.92 26.62
CA LEU A 716 11.77 25.96 25.89
C LEU A 716 11.90 26.01 24.35
N HIS A 717 12.60 26.99 23.77
CA HIS A 717 13.00 26.95 22.36
C HIS A 717 14.08 25.88 22.08
N LYS A 718 14.81 25.42 23.12
CA LYS A 718 15.73 24.28 23.02
C LYS A 718 14.94 22.99 23.06
N VAL A 719 15.20 22.13 22.07
CA VAL A 719 14.52 20.84 21.89
C VAL A 719 14.63 19.99 23.17
N ASP A 720 15.86 19.81 23.69
CA ASP A 720 16.16 19.05 24.91
C ASP A 720 15.25 19.44 26.08
N TYR A 721 15.25 20.72 26.44
CA TYR A 721 14.51 21.23 27.59
C TYR A 721 13.00 21.16 27.37
N SER A 722 12.53 21.45 26.15
CA SER A 722 11.10 21.33 25.84
C SER A 722 10.60 19.90 26.06
N ASN A 723 11.41 18.91 25.70
CA ASN A 723 11.07 17.50 25.83
C ASN A 723 11.18 17.01 27.27
N ILE A 724 12.22 17.40 28.01
CA ILE A 724 12.35 17.09 29.45
C ILE A 724 11.17 17.65 30.23
N ILE A 725 10.82 18.93 30.02
CA ILE A 725 9.65 19.55 30.67
C ILE A 725 8.36 18.85 30.27
N MET A 726 8.23 18.49 29.00
CA MET A 726 7.08 17.75 28.54
C MET A 726 6.94 16.38 29.21
N PHE A 727 8.05 15.65 29.45
CA PHE A 727 8.03 14.40 30.22
C PHE A 727 7.72 14.63 31.69
N LEU A 728 8.28 15.69 32.27
CA LEU A 728 8.05 16.04 33.66
C LEU A 728 6.57 16.35 33.94
N THR A 729 5.89 17.04 33.02
CA THR A 729 4.43 17.27 33.13
C THR A 729 3.60 15.98 33.00
N HIS A 730 4.20 14.91 32.48
CA HIS A 730 3.59 13.59 32.49
C HIS A 730 3.78 12.89 33.85
N LEU A 731 5.04 12.85 34.30
CA LEU A 731 5.50 12.08 35.46
C LEU A 731 5.13 12.74 36.79
N SER A 732 4.89 14.05 36.80
CA SER A 732 4.50 14.81 38.00
C SER A 732 3.16 15.51 37.83
N ASN A 733 2.34 15.47 38.89
CA ASN A 733 1.09 16.21 39.03
C ASN A 733 1.22 17.46 39.91
N ASP A 734 2.45 17.80 40.33
CA ASP A 734 2.70 18.92 41.23
C ASP A 734 2.35 20.27 40.55
N SER A 735 1.66 21.16 41.29
CA SER A 735 1.28 22.47 40.76
C SER A 735 2.48 23.36 40.45
N ILE A 736 3.64 23.13 41.05
CA ILE A 736 4.86 23.91 40.82
C ILE A 736 5.28 23.89 39.35
N VAL A 737 5.19 22.74 38.68
CA VAL A 737 5.53 22.61 37.25
C VAL A 737 4.61 23.51 36.42
N ARG A 738 3.31 23.46 36.70
CA ARG A 738 2.30 24.28 36.05
C ARG A 738 2.51 25.77 36.31
N ASP A 739 2.74 26.14 37.56
CA ASP A 739 2.86 27.54 37.98
C ASP A 739 4.13 28.17 37.37
N THR A 740 5.21 27.41 37.25
CA THR A 740 6.44 27.84 36.57
C THR A 740 6.23 28.05 35.07
N LEU A 741 5.47 27.16 34.41
CA LEU A 741 5.10 27.32 33.00
C LEU A 741 4.18 28.53 32.77
N LEU A 742 3.19 28.73 33.63
CA LEU A 742 2.31 29.91 33.58
C LEU A 742 3.09 31.21 33.77
N LYS A 743 4.05 31.22 34.71
CA LYS A 743 4.96 32.35 34.90
C LYS A 743 5.77 32.61 33.63
N THR A 744 6.38 31.57 33.07
CA THR A 744 7.14 31.67 31.81
C THR A 744 6.30 32.24 30.68
N ALA A 745 5.05 31.81 30.54
CA ALA A 745 4.13 32.33 29.54
C ALA A 745 3.82 33.82 29.75
N ASN A 746 3.66 34.26 31.00
CA ASN A 746 3.40 35.66 31.34
C ASN A 746 4.61 36.58 31.11
N ASP A 747 5.81 36.06 31.33
CA ASP A 747 7.08 36.78 31.17
C ASP A 747 7.50 36.93 29.68
N LEU A 748 6.81 36.26 28.75
CA LEU A 748 7.04 36.39 27.31
C LEU A 748 6.25 37.56 26.71
N PHE A 749 6.98 38.46 26.06
CA PHE A 749 6.48 39.70 25.47
C PHE A 749 5.71 40.58 26.48
N PRO A 750 6.31 40.94 27.62
CA PRO A 750 5.61 41.62 28.71
C PRO A 750 5.08 43.01 28.31
N ASP A 751 5.78 43.68 27.39
CA ASP A 751 5.44 45.02 26.91
C ASP A 751 4.45 45.01 25.72
N VAL A 752 4.12 43.83 25.20
CA VAL A 752 3.20 43.67 24.06
C VAL A 752 1.80 43.37 24.56
N THR A 753 0.82 44.16 24.14
CA THR A 753 -0.59 43.90 24.43
C THR A 753 -1.15 42.79 23.55
N ALA A 754 -2.00 41.93 24.10
CA ALA A 754 -2.66 40.88 23.33
C ALA A 754 -3.64 41.52 22.32
N ILE A 755 -3.57 41.08 21.06
CA ILE A 755 -4.43 41.60 20.00
C ILE A 755 -5.89 41.17 20.18
N GLU A 756 -6.81 42.11 20.06
CA GLU A 756 -8.26 41.92 20.19
C GLU A 756 -8.93 41.61 18.84
N LEU A 757 -8.29 42.01 17.73
CA LEU A 757 -8.86 41.98 16.38
C LEU A 757 -10.15 42.81 16.28
N ASP A 758 -10.16 43.94 16.97
CA ASP A 758 -11.25 44.90 17.06
C ASP A 758 -10.79 46.25 16.52
N GLY A 759 -10.65 47.26 17.38
CA GLY A 759 -10.21 48.61 16.97
C GLY A 759 -8.71 48.72 16.70
N ASP A 760 -7.92 47.78 17.22
CA ASP A 760 -6.47 47.69 17.12
C ASP A 760 -5.96 47.32 15.72
N VAL A 761 -6.83 46.84 14.82
CA VAL A 761 -6.49 46.44 13.45
C VAL A 761 -7.01 47.41 12.37
N ARG A 762 -7.40 48.62 12.74
CA ARG A 762 -7.94 49.64 11.80
C ARG A 762 -7.02 49.93 10.61
N ASP A 763 -5.72 50.08 10.87
CA ASP A 763 -4.75 50.39 9.82
C ASP A 763 -4.61 49.23 8.83
N ILE A 764 -4.60 47.99 9.31
CA ILE A 764 -4.59 46.78 8.47
C ILE A 764 -5.89 46.67 7.67
N ASN A 765 -7.04 46.92 8.30
CA ASN A 765 -8.34 46.92 7.62
C ASN A 765 -8.41 47.96 6.50
N SER A 766 -7.71 49.09 6.63
CA SER A 766 -7.64 50.12 5.57
C SER A 766 -6.92 49.65 4.29
N LEU A 767 -6.12 48.59 4.36
CA LEU A 767 -5.46 47.96 3.20
C LEU A 767 -6.44 47.14 2.35
N SER A 768 -7.60 46.78 2.89
CA SER A 768 -8.66 46.02 2.22
C SER A 768 -9.44 46.90 1.23
N ILE A 769 -8.79 47.29 0.14
CA ILE A 769 -9.35 48.21 -0.87
C ILE A 769 -10.25 47.48 -1.88
N LYS A 770 -9.92 46.21 -2.17
CA LYS A 770 -10.60 45.36 -3.14
C LYS A 770 -11.01 44.05 -2.48
N TYR A 771 -12.29 43.73 -2.53
CA TYR A 771 -12.77 42.42 -2.08
C TYR A 771 -12.24 41.32 -3.02
N THR A 772 -11.52 40.37 -2.45
CA THR A 772 -11.10 39.15 -3.15
C THR A 772 -11.92 37.99 -2.59
N PRO A 773 -12.89 37.44 -3.35
CA PRO A 773 -13.69 36.32 -2.86
C PRO A 773 -12.82 35.08 -2.65
N LEU A 774 -13.09 34.34 -1.57
CA LEU A 774 -12.58 32.97 -1.46
C LEU A 774 -13.47 32.06 -2.30
N VAL A 775 -12.87 31.00 -2.86
CA VAL A 775 -13.58 30.03 -3.69
C VAL A 775 -13.41 28.64 -3.11
N PHE A 776 -14.52 27.93 -2.94
CA PHE A 776 -14.55 26.53 -2.57
C PHE A 776 -14.84 25.65 -3.81
N ASN A 777 -14.04 24.59 -3.97
CA ASN A 777 -14.30 23.56 -4.98
C ASN A 777 -15.01 22.37 -4.30
N PRO A 778 -16.31 22.15 -4.55
CA PRO A 778 -17.07 21.08 -3.90
C PRO A 778 -16.69 19.67 -4.38
N ASN A 779 -16.03 19.57 -5.54
CA ASN A 779 -15.65 18.31 -6.17
C ASN A 779 -14.16 17.97 -5.94
N HIS A 780 -13.46 18.72 -5.07
CA HIS A 780 -12.08 18.38 -4.74
C HIS A 780 -12.02 17.07 -3.94
N ASP A 781 -10.92 16.35 -4.10
CA ASP A 781 -10.64 15.14 -3.35
C ASP A 781 -10.04 15.53 -1.99
N VAL A 782 -10.84 15.35 -0.94
CA VAL A 782 -10.47 15.66 0.46
C VAL A 782 -9.27 14.84 0.90
N GLU A 783 -9.22 13.56 0.53
CA GLU A 783 -8.12 12.66 0.94
C GLU A 783 -6.83 13.10 0.27
N LYS A 784 -6.88 13.43 -1.04
CA LYS A 784 -5.72 13.99 -1.74
C LYS A 784 -5.27 15.33 -1.15
N PHE A 785 -6.20 16.22 -0.81
CA PHE A 785 -5.87 17.49 -0.17
C PHE A 785 -5.13 17.27 1.16
N ARG A 786 -5.56 16.29 1.96
CA ARG A 786 -4.88 15.92 3.22
C ARG A 786 -3.49 15.33 2.97
N GLU A 787 -3.34 14.43 2.01
CA GLU A 787 -2.03 13.89 1.62
C GLU A 787 -1.07 15.02 1.18
N ASP A 788 -1.54 15.95 0.36
CA ASP A 788 -0.75 17.11 -0.10
C ASP A 788 -0.33 18.00 1.09
N GLN A 789 -1.18 18.18 2.11
CA GLN A 789 -0.82 18.93 3.33
C GLN A 789 0.31 18.24 4.11
N PHE A 790 0.22 16.92 4.32
CA PHE A 790 1.27 16.19 5.03
C PHE A 790 2.58 16.13 4.23
N GLN A 791 2.52 15.96 2.91
CA GLN A 791 3.69 16.04 2.04
C GLN A 791 4.37 17.41 2.10
N ASN A 792 3.58 18.49 2.15
CA ASN A 792 4.13 19.83 2.30
C ASN A 792 4.82 20.03 3.66
N GLN A 793 4.31 19.43 4.73
CA GLN A 793 4.98 19.43 6.04
C GLN A 793 6.33 18.71 5.97
N ASP A 794 6.36 17.52 5.35
CA ASP A 794 7.60 16.78 5.13
C ASP A 794 8.63 17.60 4.34
N ASN A 795 8.19 18.25 3.26
CA ASN A 795 9.06 19.08 2.42
C ASN A 795 9.64 20.29 3.20
N LEU A 796 8.87 20.89 4.10
CA LEU A 796 9.32 22.00 4.93
C LEU A 796 10.32 21.54 6.00
N GLU A 797 10.06 20.41 6.65
CA GLU A 797 10.96 19.84 7.66
C GLU A 797 12.30 19.43 7.04
N ASN A 798 12.29 18.75 5.89
CA ASN A 798 13.49 18.37 5.16
C ASN A 798 14.36 19.58 4.77
N LYS A 799 13.73 20.70 4.36
CA LYS A 799 14.45 21.95 4.05
C LYS A 799 15.07 22.60 5.30
N SER A 800 14.37 22.55 6.43
CA SER A 800 14.87 23.13 7.68
C SER A 800 16.11 22.41 8.22
N VAL A 801 16.14 21.08 8.15
CA VAL A 801 17.28 20.25 8.56
C VAL A 801 18.51 20.52 7.68
N ALA A 802 18.32 20.70 6.37
CA ALA A 802 19.42 21.05 5.46
C ALA A 802 20.07 22.39 5.85
N THR A 803 19.26 23.41 6.18
CA THR A 803 19.77 24.72 6.61
C THR A 803 20.43 24.72 7.99
N GLU A 804 20.03 23.83 8.92
CA GLU A 804 20.67 23.70 10.23
C GLU A 804 22.05 22.99 10.14
N ASN A 805 22.17 21.98 9.28
CA ASN A 805 23.44 21.28 9.04
C ASN A 805 24.50 22.16 8.35
N ASP A 806 24.09 23.07 7.46
CA ASP A 806 25.00 24.06 6.86
C ASP A 806 25.48 25.11 7.89
N ARG A 807 24.63 25.47 8.86
CA ARG A 807 24.98 26.41 9.94
C ARG A 807 25.90 25.79 10.99
N SER A 808 25.72 24.51 11.32
CA SER A 808 26.60 23.82 12.27
C SER A 808 28.01 23.59 11.72
N ASN A 809 28.16 23.37 10.41
CA ASN A 809 29.47 23.25 9.74
C ASN A 809 30.25 24.57 9.62
N GLN A 810 29.59 25.74 9.69
CA GLN A 810 30.27 27.05 9.64
C GLN A 810 30.67 27.61 11.03
N ASN A 811 30.23 26.99 12.13
CA ASN A 811 30.54 27.48 13.48
C ASN A 811 32.00 27.26 13.94
N GLY A 812 32.89 26.80 13.04
CA GLY A 812 34.33 26.77 13.27
C GLY A 812 35.06 28.11 13.16
N ASN A 813 34.43 29.17 12.61
CA ASN A 813 35.05 30.50 12.51
C ASN A 813 34.03 31.61 12.81
N LYS A 814 33.95 32.03 14.08
CA LYS A 814 33.31 33.30 14.44
C LYS A 814 34.18 34.46 13.96
N THR A 815 33.71 35.18 12.94
CA THR A 815 34.11 36.57 12.68
C THR A 815 32.87 37.44 12.43
N ASN A 816 32.55 38.25 13.44
CA ASN A 816 31.88 39.55 13.45
C ASN A 816 30.99 39.94 12.24
N LEU A 817 29.71 39.58 12.32
CA LEU A 817 28.58 40.28 11.69
C LEU A 817 27.44 40.33 12.74
N GLU A 818 27.62 41.13 13.80
CA GLU A 818 26.93 40.98 15.10
C GLU A 818 25.71 41.90 15.33
N GLY A 819 25.25 42.67 14.34
CA GLY A 819 24.11 43.60 14.52
C GLY A 819 22.75 43.00 14.14
N GLU A 820 22.51 42.84 12.84
CA GLU A 820 21.19 42.48 12.29
C GLU A 820 20.89 40.97 12.41
N ILE A 821 21.92 40.12 12.36
CA ILE A 821 21.77 38.65 12.50
C ILE A 821 21.37 38.27 13.93
N GLN A 822 21.80 39.04 14.93
CA GLN A 822 21.52 38.78 16.35
C GLN A 822 20.04 39.09 16.68
N GLU A 823 19.50 40.20 16.17
CA GLU A 823 18.08 40.57 16.35
C GLU A 823 17.12 39.60 15.64
N GLU A 824 17.46 39.13 14.43
CA GLU A 824 16.68 38.09 13.73
C GLU A 824 16.72 36.72 14.44
N LEU A 825 17.87 36.35 15.00
CA LEU A 825 18.03 35.14 15.82
C LEU A 825 17.21 35.22 17.12
N ASP A 826 17.15 36.39 17.76
CA ASP A 826 16.39 36.62 18.98
C ASP A 826 14.86 36.64 18.71
N PHE A 827 14.39 37.30 17.65
CA PHE A 827 12.98 37.31 17.24
C PHE A 827 12.43 35.88 17.02
N SER A 828 13.16 35.07 16.26
CA SER A 828 12.78 33.68 15.96
C SER A 828 12.81 32.78 17.21
N SER A 829 13.82 32.95 18.06
CA SER A 829 13.98 32.18 19.29
C SER A 829 12.85 32.45 20.29
N GLU A 830 12.48 33.72 20.51
CA GLU A 830 11.40 34.10 21.42
C GLU A 830 10.03 33.62 20.92
N LEU A 831 9.76 33.74 19.62
CA LEU A 831 8.53 33.19 19.02
C LEU A 831 8.48 31.67 19.17
N ASN A 832 9.57 30.95 18.89
CA ASN A 832 9.63 29.50 19.09
C ASN A 832 9.41 29.11 20.55
N LYS A 833 9.99 29.86 21.51
CA LYS A 833 9.75 29.68 22.94
C LYS A 833 8.27 29.87 23.28
N ALA A 834 7.61 30.90 22.72
CA ALA A 834 6.19 31.13 22.92
C ALA A 834 5.33 29.99 22.35
N MET A 835 5.62 29.52 21.13
CA MET A 835 4.92 28.37 20.53
C MET A 835 5.06 27.12 21.40
N LYS A 836 6.28 26.81 21.85
CA LYS A 836 6.54 25.64 22.71
C LYS A 836 5.88 25.75 24.07
N THR A 837 5.86 26.94 24.65
CA THR A 837 5.17 27.20 25.92
C THR A 837 3.66 26.99 25.78
N MET A 838 3.05 27.52 24.70
CA MET A 838 1.63 27.31 24.40
C MET A 838 1.29 25.83 24.18
N GLU A 839 2.11 25.10 23.44
CA GLU A 839 1.95 23.66 23.20
C GLU A 839 1.92 22.89 24.53
N ILE A 840 2.93 23.08 25.39
CA ILE A 840 3.03 22.35 26.67
C ILE A 840 1.87 22.71 27.61
N ILE A 841 1.53 23.99 27.75
CA ILE A 841 0.38 24.44 28.57
C ILE A 841 -0.93 23.85 28.05
N GLY A 842 -1.13 23.87 26.74
CA GLY A 842 -2.32 23.31 26.09
C GLY A 842 -2.46 21.81 26.34
N GLN A 843 -1.35 21.06 26.29
CA GLN A 843 -1.34 19.64 26.62
C GLN A 843 -1.73 19.35 28.08
N ILE A 844 -1.22 20.13 29.04
CA ILE A 844 -1.61 20.00 30.45
C ILE A 844 -3.12 20.23 30.60
N ALA A 845 -3.67 21.26 29.94
CA ALA A 845 -5.09 21.59 29.99
C ALA A 845 -5.98 20.45 29.44
N LYS A 846 -5.58 19.84 28.31
CA LYS A 846 -6.29 18.71 27.69
C LYS A 846 -6.23 17.43 28.54
N LYS A 847 -5.06 17.11 29.08
CA LYS A 847 -4.79 15.86 29.83
C LYS A 847 -5.53 15.80 31.17
N HIS A 848 -5.43 16.86 31.96
CA HIS A 848 -5.88 16.86 33.35
C HIS A 848 -7.31 17.40 33.52
N TYR A 849 -8.15 17.28 32.49
CA TYR A 849 -9.53 17.77 32.51
C TYR A 849 -10.36 17.24 33.70
N GLY A 850 -10.05 16.05 34.21
CA GLY A 850 -10.69 15.44 35.38
C GLY A 850 -9.92 15.54 36.71
N SER A 851 -8.64 15.94 36.69
CA SER A 851 -7.77 15.96 37.89
C SER A 851 -7.33 17.36 38.34
N ILE A 852 -7.47 18.37 37.48
CA ILE A 852 -7.26 19.79 37.82
C ILE A 852 -8.63 20.48 37.97
N LYS A 853 -8.75 21.36 38.96
CA LYS A 853 -9.97 22.16 39.22
C LYS A 853 -10.29 23.10 38.05
N GLY A 854 -11.57 23.47 37.92
CA GLY A 854 -12.06 24.36 36.85
C GLY A 854 -11.24 25.64 36.70
N ASP A 855 -11.05 26.38 37.80
CA ASP A 855 -10.34 27.66 37.79
C ASP A 855 -8.89 27.55 37.29
N ASP A 856 -8.18 26.49 37.68
CA ASP A 856 -6.80 26.27 37.25
C ASP A 856 -6.72 25.89 35.77
N LYS A 857 -7.72 25.17 35.25
CA LYS A 857 -7.85 24.93 33.80
C LYS A 857 -8.17 26.21 33.04
N SER A 858 -9.04 27.06 33.57
CA SER A 858 -9.33 28.36 32.99
C SER A 858 -8.08 29.26 32.93
N LYS A 859 -7.22 29.23 33.96
CA LYS A 859 -5.91 29.92 33.94
C LYS A 859 -5.01 29.41 32.82
N LEU A 860 -4.90 28.09 32.64
CA LEU A 860 -4.11 27.48 31.57
C LEU A 860 -4.60 27.94 30.18
N VAL A 861 -5.90 27.77 29.91
CA VAL A 861 -6.50 28.14 28.62
C VAL A 861 -6.36 29.64 28.36
N LEU A 862 -6.66 30.48 29.35
CA LEU A 862 -6.53 31.94 29.22
C LEU A 862 -5.08 32.38 29.00
N SER A 863 -4.12 31.71 29.65
CA SER A 863 -2.68 31.97 29.43
C SER A 863 -2.28 31.64 27.99
N THR A 864 -2.75 30.52 27.44
CA THR A 864 -2.51 30.17 26.03
C THR A 864 -3.12 31.20 25.07
N PHE A 865 -4.36 31.65 25.30
CA PHE A 865 -5.00 32.71 24.49
C PHE A 865 -4.15 33.98 24.51
N LYS A 866 -3.80 34.47 25.71
CA LYS A 866 -3.05 35.71 25.87
C LYS A 866 -1.66 35.64 25.25
N LEU A 867 -0.91 34.56 25.51
CA LEU A 867 0.42 34.39 24.95
C LEU A 867 0.37 34.36 23.42
N GLY A 868 -0.53 33.57 22.83
CA GLY A 868 -0.65 33.48 21.37
C GLY A 868 -1.06 34.79 20.72
N LEU A 869 -1.95 35.55 21.35
CA LEU A 869 -2.38 36.86 20.84
C LEU A 869 -1.32 37.95 21.02
N ARG A 870 -0.48 37.88 22.07
CA ARG A 870 0.74 38.71 22.16
C ARG A 870 1.73 38.35 21.08
N SER A 871 1.96 37.06 20.84
CA SER A 871 2.83 36.60 19.75
C SER A 871 2.32 37.07 18.38
N LEU A 872 1.01 37.01 18.13
CA LEU A 872 0.42 37.56 16.90
C LEU A 872 0.66 39.08 16.84
N SER A 873 0.39 39.83 17.90
CA SER A 873 0.65 41.27 17.94
C SER A 873 2.13 41.60 17.65
N TYR A 874 3.06 40.83 18.20
CA TYR A 874 4.49 40.99 17.99
C TYR A 874 4.91 40.70 16.54
N ILE A 875 4.32 39.68 15.91
CA ILE A 875 4.53 39.40 14.47
C ILE A 875 3.97 40.54 13.62
N LEU A 876 2.77 41.05 13.95
CA LEU A 876 2.15 42.13 13.18
C LEU A 876 2.89 43.46 13.32
N SER A 877 3.45 43.78 14.49
CA SER A 877 4.28 44.97 14.66
C SER A 877 5.54 44.88 13.80
N PHE A 878 6.19 43.71 13.75
CA PHE A 878 7.34 43.50 12.87
C PHE A 878 6.97 43.72 11.39
N PHE A 879 5.83 43.18 10.92
CA PHE A 879 5.35 43.45 9.57
C PHE A 879 5.06 44.93 9.32
N ASN A 880 4.50 45.64 10.31
CA ASN A 880 4.24 47.08 10.19
C ASN A 880 5.53 47.88 9.95
N ASP A 881 6.63 47.52 10.62
CA ASP A 881 7.90 48.21 10.48
C ASP A 881 8.51 48.03 9.08
N VAL A 882 8.28 46.88 8.44
CA VAL A 882 8.77 46.57 7.08
C VAL A 882 7.73 46.79 5.97
N ASN A 883 6.53 47.27 6.29
CA ASN A 883 5.42 47.38 5.33
C ASN A 883 5.78 48.15 4.06
N ASN A 884 6.48 49.28 4.21
CA ASN A 884 6.88 50.12 3.08
C ASN A 884 7.81 49.37 2.13
N TYR A 885 8.72 48.56 2.67
CA TYR A 885 9.63 47.72 1.90
C TYR A 885 8.85 46.61 1.17
N ILE A 886 8.00 45.86 1.88
CA ILE A 886 7.17 44.80 1.28
C ILE A 886 6.28 45.38 0.17
N LEU A 887 5.65 46.53 0.39
CA LEU A 887 4.85 47.21 -0.64
C LEU A 887 5.69 47.59 -1.86
N SER A 888 6.90 48.09 -1.67
CA SER A 888 7.78 48.44 -2.79
C SER A 888 8.15 47.23 -3.64
N GLU A 889 8.44 46.10 -2.99
CA GLU A 889 8.83 44.85 -3.64
C GLU A 889 7.64 44.21 -4.39
N LEU A 890 6.46 44.18 -3.76
CA LEU A 890 5.22 43.72 -4.40
C LEU A 890 4.90 44.56 -5.64
N LYS A 891 5.02 45.89 -5.55
CA LYS A 891 4.81 46.79 -6.71
C LYS A 891 5.81 46.51 -7.83
N SER A 892 7.06 46.18 -7.51
CA SER A 892 8.07 45.78 -8.50
C SER A 892 7.65 44.51 -9.24
N LYS A 893 7.33 43.44 -8.49
CA LYS A 893 6.90 42.15 -9.06
C LYS A 893 5.59 42.24 -9.85
N ILE A 894 4.67 43.15 -9.48
CA ILE A 894 3.42 43.37 -10.21
C ILE A 894 3.67 44.10 -11.55
N LYS A 895 4.61 45.06 -11.59
CA LYS A 895 4.99 45.75 -12.85
C LYS A 895 5.53 44.79 -13.89
N GLU A 896 6.27 43.77 -13.48
CA GLU A 896 6.79 42.72 -14.36
C GLU A 896 5.66 41.93 -15.06
N LYS A 897 4.45 41.89 -14.49
CA LYS A 897 3.26 41.20 -15.03
C LYS A 897 2.42 42.03 -16.01
N LYS A 898 2.94 43.16 -16.54
CA LYS A 898 2.29 44.03 -17.53
C LYS A 898 0.94 44.65 -17.09
N ILE A 899 0.83 45.10 -15.83
CA ILE A 899 -0.32 45.91 -15.37
C ILE A 899 -0.09 47.39 -15.77
N GLU A 900 -1.09 48.02 -16.39
CA GLU A 900 -0.91 49.26 -17.17
C GLU A 900 -0.96 50.56 -16.35
N THR A 901 -1.57 50.62 -15.15
CA THR A 901 -1.68 51.88 -14.37
C THR A 901 -1.08 51.85 -12.96
N LYS A 902 -0.49 52.98 -12.54
CA LYS A 902 0.13 53.17 -11.21
C LYS A 902 -0.87 52.96 -10.06
N THR A 903 -2.13 53.34 -10.26
CA THR A 903 -3.23 53.18 -9.30
C THR A 903 -3.66 51.72 -9.12
N GLU A 904 -3.69 50.94 -10.19
CA GLU A 904 -3.99 49.50 -10.12
C GLU A 904 -2.85 48.74 -9.44
N ILE A 905 -1.60 49.08 -9.74
CA ILE A 905 -0.41 48.50 -9.07
C ILE A 905 -0.45 48.76 -7.56
N GLU A 906 -0.79 49.99 -7.14
CA GLU A 906 -0.93 50.35 -5.72
C GLU A 906 -2.02 49.54 -5.03
N THR A 907 -3.18 49.41 -5.69
CA THR A 907 -4.36 48.71 -5.16
C THR A 907 -4.09 47.21 -5.02
N GLU A 908 -3.47 46.60 -6.04
CA GLU A 908 -3.15 45.18 -6.03
C GLU A 908 -2.05 44.85 -5.00
N ALA A 909 -1.02 45.70 -4.88
CA ALA A 909 0.01 45.53 -3.86
C ALA A 909 -0.55 45.61 -2.42
N LYS A 910 -1.44 46.58 -2.14
CA LYS A 910 -2.12 46.68 -0.83
C LYS A 910 -3.05 45.48 -0.57
N THR A 911 -3.71 44.96 -1.60
CA THR A 911 -4.55 43.76 -1.51
C THR A 911 -3.72 42.53 -1.17
N LEU A 912 -2.55 42.34 -1.80
CA LEU A 912 -1.63 41.25 -1.47
C LEU A 912 -1.07 41.37 -0.05
N LEU A 913 -0.72 42.59 0.37
CA LEU A 913 -0.28 42.83 1.75
C LEU A 913 -1.38 42.51 2.76
N PHE A 914 -2.62 42.94 2.52
CA PHE A 914 -3.77 42.57 3.37
C PHE A 914 -3.98 41.05 3.44
N ASN A 915 -3.81 40.34 2.32
CA ASN A 915 -3.88 38.87 2.30
C ASN A 915 -2.75 38.24 3.12
N LEU A 916 -1.54 38.81 3.12
CA LEU A 916 -0.43 38.35 3.96
C LEU A 916 -0.78 38.49 5.45
N TYR A 917 -1.28 39.66 5.87
CA TYR A 917 -1.79 39.88 7.24
C TYR A 917 -2.87 38.87 7.62
N THR A 918 -3.80 38.60 6.69
CA THR A 918 -4.87 37.62 6.91
C THR A 918 -4.32 36.22 7.12
N ILE A 919 -3.37 35.77 6.28
CA ILE A 919 -2.76 34.44 6.40
C ILE A 919 -2.06 34.30 7.75
N VAL A 920 -1.29 35.31 8.17
CA VAL A 920 -0.61 35.32 9.48
C VAL A 920 -1.62 35.23 10.62
N CYS A 921 -2.69 36.03 10.56
CA CYS A 921 -3.76 36.02 11.55
C CYS A 921 -4.45 34.63 11.61
N PHE A 922 -4.81 34.07 10.46
CA PHE A 922 -5.38 32.74 10.34
C PHE A 922 -4.48 31.65 10.94
N ILE A 923 -3.19 31.60 10.55
CA ILE A 923 -2.22 30.62 11.06
C ILE A 923 -2.10 30.73 12.58
N MET A 924 -2.01 31.94 13.12
CA MET A 924 -1.88 32.16 14.57
C MET A 924 -3.14 31.76 15.34
N ILE A 925 -4.32 32.12 14.85
CA ILE A 925 -5.59 31.72 15.46
C ILE A 925 -5.74 30.20 15.44
N GLN A 926 -5.44 29.56 14.31
CA GLN A 926 -5.45 28.10 14.17
C GLN A 926 -4.41 27.43 15.07
N LYS A 927 -3.22 28.03 15.22
CA LYS A 927 -2.17 27.52 16.11
C LYS A 927 -2.60 27.56 17.58
N ILE A 928 -3.25 28.65 18.00
CA ILE A 928 -3.81 28.74 19.35
C ILE A 928 -4.89 27.67 19.51
N GLY A 929 -5.85 27.61 18.58
CA GLY A 929 -6.95 26.65 18.61
C GLY A 929 -6.49 25.20 18.71
N SER A 930 -5.59 24.76 17.83
CA SER A 930 -5.02 23.40 17.83
C SER A 930 -4.21 23.06 19.09
N SER A 931 -3.54 24.03 19.72
CA SER A 931 -2.74 23.77 20.93
C SER A 931 -3.61 23.34 22.13
N ILE A 932 -4.81 23.90 22.23
CA ILE A 932 -5.74 23.65 23.36
C ILE A 932 -6.97 22.84 22.96
N GLY A 933 -7.23 22.62 21.67
CA GLY A 933 -8.48 22.07 21.16
C GLY A 933 -8.86 20.73 21.78
N SER A 934 -10.00 20.70 22.46
CA SER A 934 -10.59 19.47 22.99
C SER A 934 -12.08 19.68 23.31
N PRO A 935 -12.96 18.71 22.94
CA PRO A 935 -14.37 18.75 23.35
C PRO A 935 -14.56 18.85 24.87
N LYS A 936 -13.61 18.31 25.63
CA LYS A 936 -13.61 18.27 27.10
C LYS A 936 -13.42 19.64 27.75
N LEU A 937 -12.97 20.64 27.00
CA LEU A 937 -12.74 22.02 27.47
C LEU A 937 -13.80 23.01 26.96
N SER A 938 -14.84 22.52 26.25
CA SER A 938 -15.90 23.33 25.63
C SER A 938 -16.54 24.36 26.56
N GLN A 939 -16.87 23.95 27.79
CA GLN A 939 -17.46 24.84 28.81
C GLN A 939 -16.50 25.99 29.20
N ILE A 940 -15.21 25.72 29.30
CA ILE A 940 -14.19 26.72 29.65
C ILE A 940 -14.06 27.75 28.53
N TYR A 941 -14.05 27.32 27.26
CA TYR A 941 -14.00 28.27 26.14
C TYR A 941 -15.23 29.19 26.12
N LYS A 942 -16.41 28.63 26.42
CA LYS A 942 -17.64 29.41 26.50
C LYS A 942 -17.54 30.48 27.58
N GLU A 943 -17.15 30.11 28.79
CA GLU A 943 -16.99 31.04 29.93
C GLU A 943 -15.95 32.13 29.64
N ILE A 944 -14.79 31.77 29.09
CA ILE A 944 -13.74 32.74 28.75
C ILE A 944 -14.21 33.75 27.70
N CYS A 945 -14.94 33.31 26.68
CA CYS A 945 -15.48 34.18 25.63
C CYS A 945 -16.64 35.07 26.13
N GLU A 946 -17.47 34.56 27.07
CA GLU A 946 -18.55 35.35 27.67
C GLU A 946 -18.00 36.45 28.59
N GLN A 947 -16.92 36.17 29.32
CA GLN A 947 -16.22 37.16 30.15
C GLN A 947 -15.42 38.17 29.32
N ASN A 948 -14.99 37.80 28.12
CA ASN A 948 -14.15 38.64 27.23
C ASN A 948 -14.72 38.61 25.80
N PRO A 949 -15.74 39.44 25.49
CA PRO A 949 -16.51 39.36 24.24
C PRO A 949 -15.79 40.03 23.04
N ILE A 950 -14.48 39.83 22.90
CA ILE A 950 -13.64 40.38 21.82
C ILE A 950 -13.53 39.42 20.63
N ASN A 951 -13.22 39.95 19.43
CA ASN A 951 -13.23 39.15 18.19
C ASN A 951 -12.18 38.04 18.21
N SER A 952 -10.97 38.30 18.71
CA SER A 952 -9.89 37.31 18.72
C SER A 952 -10.24 36.06 19.53
N TYR A 953 -10.91 36.21 20.67
CA TYR A 953 -11.33 35.07 21.51
C TYR A 953 -12.42 34.25 20.83
N LYS A 954 -13.39 34.92 20.20
CA LYS A 954 -14.46 34.26 19.45
C LYS A 954 -13.92 33.49 18.24
N LEU A 955 -12.95 34.06 17.52
CA LEU A 955 -12.27 33.39 16.40
C LEU A 955 -11.47 32.17 16.86
N ILE A 956 -10.77 32.25 17.99
CA ILE A 956 -10.08 31.08 18.59
C ILE A 956 -11.10 29.99 18.94
N ARG A 957 -12.22 30.34 19.57
CA ARG A 957 -13.30 29.39 19.87
C ARG A 957 -13.86 28.75 18.59
N ALA A 958 -14.11 29.54 17.55
CA ALA A 958 -14.58 29.03 16.27
C ALA A 958 -13.58 28.05 15.64
N SER A 959 -12.28 28.38 15.67
CA SER A 959 -11.21 27.46 15.24
C SER A 959 -11.26 26.13 16.00
N VAL A 960 -11.35 26.18 17.33
CA VAL A 960 -11.44 24.95 18.15
C VAL A 960 -12.67 24.13 17.78
N GLN A 961 -13.82 24.76 17.59
CA GLN A 961 -15.05 24.03 17.26
C GLN A 961 -14.99 23.42 15.86
N LEU A 962 -14.46 24.14 14.87
CA LEU A 962 -14.28 23.60 13.52
C LEU A 962 -13.30 22.42 13.48
N ASP A 963 -12.27 22.41 14.35
CA ASP A 963 -11.27 21.33 14.36
C ASP A 963 -11.66 20.12 15.24
N SER A 964 -12.43 20.33 16.32
CA SER A 964 -12.59 19.30 17.37
C SER A 964 -14.03 18.85 17.64
N SER A 965 -15.04 19.48 17.04
CA SER A 965 -16.44 19.11 17.30
C SER A 965 -16.92 17.97 16.41
N THR A 966 -17.65 17.02 16.99
CA THR A 966 -18.34 15.95 16.25
C THR A 966 -19.54 16.45 15.44
N SER A 967 -19.98 17.69 15.69
CA SER A 967 -21.09 18.34 15.00
C SER A 967 -20.74 19.78 14.64
N LEU A 968 -20.86 20.11 13.36
CA LEU A 968 -20.61 21.46 12.82
C LEU A 968 -21.46 22.55 13.52
N PRO A 969 -20.83 23.59 14.11
CA PRO A 969 -21.52 24.63 14.88
C PRO A 969 -22.10 25.75 13.97
N ILE A 970 -22.89 25.40 12.96
CA ILE A 970 -23.32 26.33 11.89
C ILE A 970 -23.95 27.61 12.45
N SER A 971 -24.87 27.50 13.42
CA SER A 971 -25.54 28.68 14.01
C SER A 971 -24.59 29.60 14.78
N GLU A 972 -23.54 29.05 15.39
CA GLU A 972 -22.54 29.87 16.08
C GLU A 972 -21.64 30.59 15.09
N ILE A 973 -21.30 29.95 13.97
CA ILE A 973 -20.55 30.58 12.86
C ILE A 973 -21.39 31.67 12.19
N GLU A 974 -22.68 31.44 11.94
CA GLU A 974 -23.63 32.45 11.42
C GLU A 974 -23.63 33.70 12.31
N LYS A 975 -23.80 33.50 13.62
CA LYS A 975 -23.78 34.61 14.59
C LYS A 975 -22.44 35.34 14.61
N LEU A 976 -21.34 34.59 14.63
CA LEU A 976 -20.00 35.18 14.65
C LEU A 976 -19.72 35.98 13.39
N TYR A 977 -20.13 35.49 12.22
CA TYR A 977 -19.96 36.20 10.96
C TYR A 977 -20.66 37.57 10.99
N GLU A 978 -21.90 37.62 11.47
CA GLU A 978 -22.65 38.88 11.60
C GLU A 978 -21.97 39.87 12.56
N GLU A 979 -21.33 39.38 13.62
CA GLU A 979 -20.57 40.21 14.56
C GLU A 979 -19.26 40.75 13.96
N VAL A 980 -18.55 39.96 13.15
CA VAL A 980 -17.24 40.36 12.59
C VAL A 980 -17.31 40.97 11.19
N LYS A 981 -18.47 40.97 10.52
CA LYS A 981 -18.59 41.37 9.09
C LYS A 981 -18.06 42.77 8.77
N SER A 982 -18.10 43.70 9.73
CA SER A 982 -17.58 45.07 9.58
C SER A 982 -16.07 45.19 9.77
N ASN A 983 -15.41 44.15 10.27
CA ASN A 983 -13.97 44.07 10.46
C ASN A 983 -13.38 43.16 9.37
N SER A 984 -12.76 43.77 8.34
CA SER A 984 -12.30 43.03 7.16
C SER A 984 -11.33 41.90 7.50
N LEU A 985 -10.37 42.12 8.40
CA LEU A 985 -9.39 41.12 8.81
C LEU A 985 -10.07 39.98 9.58
N ALA A 986 -10.88 40.29 10.60
CA ALA A 986 -11.58 39.27 11.38
C ALA A 986 -12.57 38.45 10.51
N LYS A 987 -13.32 39.12 9.62
CA LYS A 987 -14.18 38.47 8.61
C LYS A 987 -13.37 37.52 7.73
N LYS A 988 -12.25 37.98 7.17
CA LYS A 988 -11.43 37.17 6.27
C LYS A 988 -10.81 35.97 7.01
N THR A 989 -10.35 36.17 8.24
CA THR A 989 -9.85 35.08 9.09
C THR A 989 -10.91 34.00 9.33
N LEU A 990 -12.15 34.39 9.65
CA LEU A 990 -13.27 33.43 9.78
C LEU A 990 -13.54 32.67 8.47
N GLN A 991 -13.54 33.38 7.33
CA GLN A 991 -13.70 32.75 6.02
C GLN A 991 -12.61 31.71 5.74
N PHE A 992 -11.35 31.98 6.09
CA PHE A 992 -10.25 31.01 5.95
C PHE A 992 -10.41 29.80 6.89
N LEU A 993 -10.85 29.99 8.13
CA LEU A 993 -11.14 28.87 9.05
C LEU A 993 -12.22 27.94 8.48
N VAL A 994 -13.31 28.50 7.96
CA VAL A 994 -14.39 27.73 7.33
C VAL A 994 -13.91 27.05 6.06
N LEU A 995 -13.19 27.75 5.19
CA LEU A 995 -12.65 27.18 3.95
C LEU A 995 -11.68 26.01 4.23
N GLN A 996 -10.80 26.18 5.23
CA GLN A 996 -9.89 25.13 5.64
C GLN A 996 -10.65 23.89 6.13
N HIS A 997 -11.68 24.07 6.95
CA HIS A 997 -12.52 22.97 7.40
C HIS A 997 -13.19 22.25 6.23
N LEU A 998 -13.78 22.99 5.29
CA LEU A 998 -14.46 22.42 4.12
C LEU A 998 -13.52 21.64 3.18
N ASN A 999 -12.24 22.01 3.12
CA ASN A 999 -11.23 21.30 2.33
C ASN A 999 -10.62 20.11 3.07
N TYR A 1000 -10.55 20.16 4.41
CA TYR A 1000 -9.82 19.19 5.22
C TYR A 1000 -10.70 18.06 5.77
N TYR A 1001 -11.99 18.34 6.02
CA TYR A 1001 -12.93 17.37 6.59
C TYR A 1001 -13.99 16.95 5.56
N PRO A 1002 -14.24 15.65 5.40
CA PRO A 1002 -15.35 15.20 4.57
C PRO A 1002 -16.67 15.60 5.22
N ILE A 1003 -17.60 16.08 4.40
CA ILE A 1003 -18.99 16.37 4.79
C ILE A 1003 -19.88 15.72 3.73
N SER A 1004 -20.62 14.68 4.11
CA SER A 1004 -21.54 13.97 3.21
C SER A 1004 -22.71 14.83 2.73
N ASP A 1005 -23.26 15.68 3.59
CA ASP A 1005 -24.40 16.54 3.22
C ASP A 1005 -23.94 17.81 2.49
N TYR A 1006 -24.15 17.81 1.17
CA TYR A 1006 -23.87 18.96 0.30
C TYR A 1006 -24.60 20.24 0.74
N ARG A 1007 -25.81 20.14 1.33
CA ARG A 1007 -26.58 21.30 1.78
C ARG A 1007 -25.89 22.02 2.92
N ILE A 1008 -25.17 21.28 3.77
CA ILE A 1008 -24.38 21.85 4.86
C ILE A 1008 -23.19 22.64 4.30
N LYS A 1009 -22.47 22.09 3.31
CA LYS A 1009 -21.39 22.80 2.61
C LYS A 1009 -21.91 24.10 2.01
N GLN A 1010 -23.04 24.03 1.30
CA GLN A 1010 -23.62 25.20 0.63
C GLN A 1010 -24.04 26.26 1.63
N ARG A 1011 -24.77 25.88 2.69
CA ARG A 1011 -25.19 26.79 3.76
C ARG A 1011 -23.99 27.48 4.42
N LEU A 1012 -22.91 26.75 4.72
CA LEU A 1012 -21.70 27.33 5.30
C LEU A 1012 -21.06 28.35 4.37
N CYS A 1013 -20.86 28.01 3.09
CA CYS A 1013 -20.32 28.93 2.10
C CYS A 1013 -21.17 30.19 1.94
N ASP A 1014 -22.50 30.04 1.83
CA ASP A 1014 -23.44 31.15 1.67
C ASP A 1014 -23.42 32.06 2.91
N THR A 1015 -23.37 31.47 4.11
CA THR A 1015 -23.30 32.20 5.39
C THR A 1015 -22.09 33.12 5.45
N VAL A 1016 -20.92 32.62 5.08
CA VAL A 1016 -19.67 33.38 5.22
C VAL A 1016 -19.22 34.04 3.92
N GLU A 1017 -20.07 34.10 2.89
CA GLU A 1017 -19.75 34.68 1.57
C GLU A 1017 -18.50 34.07 0.88
N ILE A 1018 -18.38 32.74 0.91
CA ILE A 1018 -17.40 31.97 0.12
C ILE A 1018 -18.08 31.55 -1.19
N GLU A 1019 -17.50 31.90 -2.33
CA GLU A 1019 -18.05 31.56 -3.64
C GLU A 1019 -17.85 30.08 -3.97
N TRP A 1020 -18.81 29.49 -4.67
CA TRP A 1020 -18.69 28.15 -5.25
C TRP A 1020 -18.00 28.22 -6.61
N GLU A 1021 -17.02 27.34 -6.87
CA GLU A 1021 -16.29 27.36 -8.14
C GLU A 1021 -17.21 27.21 -9.37
N GLU A 1022 -18.25 26.37 -9.28
CA GLU A 1022 -19.24 26.19 -10.35
C GLU A 1022 -20.09 27.46 -10.59
N GLN A 1023 -20.52 28.12 -9.51
CA GLN A 1023 -21.22 29.41 -9.60
C GLN A 1023 -20.31 30.48 -10.21
N ARG A 1024 -19.05 30.54 -9.80
CA ARG A 1024 -18.05 31.47 -10.37
C ARG A 1024 -17.80 31.22 -11.85
N LYS A 1025 -17.70 29.95 -12.29
CA LYS A 1025 -17.58 29.59 -13.72
C LYS A 1025 -18.80 30.02 -14.52
N LEU A 1026 -20.02 29.88 -13.97
CA LEU A 1026 -21.26 30.34 -14.60
C LEU A 1026 -21.34 31.87 -14.65
N GLU A 1027 -20.93 32.56 -13.60
CA GLU A 1027 -20.88 34.03 -13.57
C GLU A 1027 -19.86 34.61 -14.54
N VAL A 1028 -18.65 34.05 -14.62
CA VAL A 1028 -17.62 34.44 -15.59
C VAL A 1028 -18.12 34.22 -17.01
N LYS A 1029 -18.69 33.05 -17.33
CA LYS A 1029 -19.32 32.79 -18.64
C LYS A 1029 -20.46 33.78 -18.95
N SER A 1030 -21.28 34.14 -17.95
CA SER A 1030 -22.36 35.12 -18.13
C SER A 1030 -21.84 36.55 -18.36
N ARG A 1031 -20.73 36.93 -17.72
CA ARG A 1031 -20.06 38.23 -17.91
C ARG A 1031 -19.36 38.31 -19.26
N ASP A 1032 -18.72 37.24 -19.71
CA ASP A 1032 -18.12 37.14 -21.04
C ASP A 1032 -19.19 37.14 -22.15
N TYR A 1033 -20.34 36.50 -21.90
CA TYR A 1033 -21.51 36.58 -22.76
C TYR A 1033 -22.07 38.02 -22.84
N LYS A 1034 -22.16 38.74 -21.71
CA LYS A 1034 -22.59 40.15 -21.69
C LYS A 1034 -21.58 41.11 -22.33
N LYS A 1035 -20.27 40.88 -22.17
CA LYS A 1035 -19.22 41.66 -22.84
C LYS A 1035 -19.25 41.44 -24.35
N SER A 1036 -19.31 40.19 -24.82
CA SER A 1036 -19.43 39.87 -26.25
C SER A 1036 -20.74 40.36 -26.88
N HIS A 1037 -21.84 40.47 -26.10
CA HIS A 1037 -23.08 41.10 -26.58
C HIS A 1037 -23.02 42.64 -26.65
N ASN A 1038 -22.21 43.29 -25.82
CA ASN A 1038 -22.02 44.74 -25.85
C ASN A 1038 -20.97 45.18 -26.88
N GLU A 1039 -19.93 44.38 -27.13
CA GLU A 1039 -18.95 44.62 -28.21
C GLU A 1039 -19.54 44.40 -29.61
N ASN A 1040 -20.61 43.59 -29.74
CA ASN A 1040 -21.37 43.47 -31.00
C ASN A 1040 -22.45 44.55 -31.17
N ARG A 1041 -22.59 45.49 -30.21
CA ARG A 1041 -23.54 46.62 -30.25
C ARG A 1041 -22.86 48.00 -30.33
N GLN A 1042 -21.53 48.05 -30.31
CA GLN A 1042 -20.73 49.21 -30.73
C GLN A 1042 -20.18 48.95 -32.12
#